data_AF-A0A212K132-F1
#
_entry.id   AF-A0A212K132-F1
#
_cell.length_a   1.000
_cell.length_b   1.000
_cell.length_c   1.000
_cell.angle_alpha   90.00
_cell.angle_beta   90.00
_cell.angle_gamma   90.00
#
_symmetry.space_group_name_H-M   'P 1'
#
loop_
_entity.id
_entity.type
_entity.pdbx_description
1 polymer ?
#
loop_
_entity_poly.entity_id
_entity_poly.type
_entity_poly.pdbx_seq_one_letter_code
_entity_poly.pdbx_strand_id
1 'polypeptide(L)'
;MRQDYENPVSGNLQDEIVLDGVRYANLQQAGQQWRIGAVNPVWRQELLALPAIPDAEALARLEARGLWIAPERADGPPPLAVMCCGLGAVWPGMGRELYDNFPAARAAMDRIAAVADWDILGLMDETGVEKISLTRWQSPYVFMLEYAQWSVLSSLGLSPSLFCGHSLGELIALCFSGILAPEVAWYILDTRAVHMSELEAGASRETGMMAVHADAEIINEACATWPALYVSNYNTPHQFILSGPRGVLQEARKSLRKRRIPAIVLNVSLAFHHPSMRVLRDISLRRLSALDMSAPERPMLSGITADFYPEDQPSICQYIADLDENSVRWTECVQTMWNREGIRYFLELGPQDTLCSLAADNEPQAKCLTAGRKGKEVEGMRQACAHLYSLGYLRRDAVARRARQAASGGEARMLACKPAPHCGLRPAVAGNGANVCASAASEAPQSSVMDTANAEFADSAAAAADSAPVTASHAESMAVVLQILAQACGRPVEDLRPEMDLRYDLALRSSRFPHIVQDVEKALGITVNFEDLLQVSTIGDLGRVLSGGSAFAGQAEHTAERASATAKLCAEPLRRFAPLKALPPDGCNRDLRLEPLPLDPSASGINLQPGDAVLLCVLDAYILPRLLSGIAPLGCVLGVPQPLLERCAPLAKAGARLMPLDIDLGKGGETALVASQLQAAVADFAQAQGRVDGLFFVPPVPAGIMVAPSADDVPPQAAPERLGALMESAIAAAVPHGLRFVGSCSVLPPEAENCIFDAPLEKALDAAAHAHGVAVRAIRMLHGPERASLDEWGDMLAREILCGTAEQVIWVRPEAIDGPVVCEEPPVRDIIKENPLRFPLVFPEPQPAYRSTATLFQGGCHFSHFADKTLALHGAQQGNCLGSDVPRLPVCRSLEAMLESSRQALPWLTVTGFCDLRFFDAPELPSGITRECRVTAEAEPWLMQEKVMTRMCRSELAVRGLTPNGRHTAQYAPVSEGMVWLAAHRSSVRPLWEEVPAAASVASPVLDTGPFYKAAGLGREWRFVENFCTLPDDLFSGALSLPQTCIAPGADSGYTGDMLVVEGVLQAAWLAITSEYSKDFSDTAALAAAMQEWALHAVGFIRIGPIRADGPLRILMQRSWANARLRRFDAQVIDQEGHVFLTIHHLEFDRCDQAGLSPAVNPSA
;
A
#
# COMPACT_ATOMS: atom_id res chain seq x y z
N MET A 1 19.40 -2.73 -83.42
CA MET A 1 18.23 -3.52 -83.01
C MET A 1 17.82 -3.08 -81.62
N ARG A 2 16.85 -2.16 -81.53
CA ARG A 2 16.03 -1.98 -80.33
C ARG A 2 14.91 -3.00 -80.47
N GLN A 3 14.87 -4.00 -79.60
CA GLN A 3 13.72 -4.88 -79.46
C GLN A 3 12.92 -4.35 -78.29
N ASP A 4 11.71 -3.91 -78.61
CA ASP A 4 10.64 -3.59 -77.68
C ASP A 4 10.36 -4.81 -76.79
N TYR A 5 10.68 -4.70 -75.51
CA TYR A 5 9.98 -5.47 -74.48
C TYR A 5 8.98 -4.51 -73.85
N GLU A 6 7.75 -4.53 -74.37
CA GLU A 6 6.59 -4.03 -73.65
C GLU A 6 6.54 -4.75 -72.29
N ASN A 7 6.71 -3.98 -71.23
CA ASN A 7 6.64 -4.47 -69.85
C ASN A 7 5.15 -4.67 -69.50
N PRO A 8 4.66 -5.89 -69.18
CA PRO A 8 3.22 -6.17 -69.09
C PRO A 8 2.56 -5.71 -67.77
N VAL A 9 3.25 -4.92 -66.94
CA VAL A 9 2.73 -4.43 -65.65
C VAL A 9 2.48 -2.92 -65.72
N SER A 10 1.51 -2.49 -66.55
CA SER A 10 1.01 -1.11 -66.59
C SER A 10 -0.33 -0.98 -65.86
N GLY A 11 -0.43 -1.55 -64.65
CA GLY A 11 -1.58 -1.31 -63.78
C GLY A 11 -1.54 0.13 -63.22
N ASN A 12 -2.69 0.80 -63.20
CA ASN A 12 -2.79 2.14 -62.61
C ASN A 12 -2.84 2.00 -61.08
N LEU A 13 -1.71 2.23 -60.42
CA LEU A 13 -1.61 2.21 -58.96
C LEU A 13 -2.24 3.49 -58.40
N GLN A 14 -3.32 3.34 -57.62
CA GLN A 14 -3.95 4.46 -56.93
C GLN A 14 -3.11 4.88 -55.71
N ASP A 15 -3.14 6.16 -55.36
CA ASP A 15 -2.27 6.81 -54.35
C ASP A 15 -1.99 5.94 -53.11
N GLU A 16 -0.72 5.74 -52.79
CA GLU A 16 -0.32 4.97 -51.60
C GLU A 16 -0.59 5.76 -50.32
N ILE A 17 -1.21 5.10 -49.32
CA ILE A 17 -1.37 5.64 -47.98
C ILE A 17 -0.41 4.91 -47.05
N VAL A 18 0.40 5.67 -46.30
CA VAL A 18 1.29 5.14 -45.27
C VAL A 18 0.77 5.55 -43.90
N LEU A 19 0.56 4.58 -43.01
CA LEU A 19 0.09 4.82 -41.65
C LEU A 19 0.63 3.73 -40.72
N ASP A 20 1.21 4.15 -39.59
CA ASP A 20 1.73 3.29 -38.51
C ASP A 20 2.68 2.17 -38.99
N GLY A 21 3.43 2.43 -40.07
CA GLY A 21 4.37 1.48 -40.69
C GLY A 21 3.73 0.45 -41.63
N VAL A 22 2.46 0.63 -42.00
CA VAL A 22 1.76 -0.15 -43.03
C VAL A 22 1.50 0.71 -44.25
N ARG A 23 1.61 0.10 -45.44
CA ARG A 23 1.35 0.73 -46.73
C ARG A 23 0.08 0.14 -47.33
N TYR A 24 -0.85 1.00 -47.72
CA TYR A 24 -2.16 0.64 -48.24
C TYR A 24 -2.33 1.21 -49.64
N ALA A 25 -2.56 0.35 -50.63
CA ALA A 25 -2.70 0.75 -52.02
C ALA A 25 -3.78 -0.04 -52.74
N ASN A 26 -4.33 0.54 -53.80
CA ASN A 26 -5.20 -0.19 -54.73
C ASN A 26 -4.53 -0.21 -56.10
N LEU A 27 -4.67 -1.32 -56.82
CA LEU A 27 -4.09 -1.53 -58.14
C LEU A 27 -5.18 -1.93 -59.12
N GLN A 28 -5.35 -1.18 -60.20
CA GLN A 28 -6.20 -1.59 -61.30
C GLN A 28 -5.37 -2.36 -62.34
N GLN A 29 -5.64 -3.65 -62.52
CA GLN A 29 -4.91 -4.50 -63.47
C GLN A 29 -5.84 -5.50 -64.15
N ALA A 30 -5.75 -5.62 -65.47
CA ALA A 30 -6.55 -6.54 -66.30
C ALA A 30 -8.08 -6.43 -66.08
N GLY A 31 -8.59 -5.21 -65.82
CA GLY A 31 -10.02 -4.97 -65.57
C GLY A 31 -10.49 -5.33 -64.15
N GLN A 32 -9.62 -5.85 -63.30
CA GLN A 32 -9.88 -6.18 -61.90
C GLN A 32 -9.21 -5.13 -60.98
N GLN A 33 -9.94 -4.69 -59.97
CA GLN A 33 -9.37 -3.89 -58.89
C GLN A 33 -8.80 -4.81 -57.81
N TRP A 34 -7.58 -4.53 -57.37
CA TRP A 34 -6.87 -5.28 -56.34
C TRP A 34 -6.56 -4.38 -55.15
N ARG A 35 -6.69 -4.91 -53.93
CA ARG A 35 -6.30 -4.21 -52.70
C ARG A 35 -5.01 -4.80 -52.17
N ILE A 36 -4.10 -3.92 -51.78
CA ILE A 36 -2.73 -4.26 -51.40
C ILE A 36 -2.45 -3.68 -50.03
N GLY A 37 -2.05 -4.56 -49.10
CA GLY A 37 -1.48 -4.18 -47.81
C GLY A 37 -0.04 -4.67 -47.74
N ALA A 38 0.89 -3.81 -47.33
CA ALA A 38 2.30 -4.17 -47.24
C ALA A 38 2.95 -3.63 -45.96
N VAL A 39 3.77 -4.47 -45.32
CA VAL A 39 4.65 -4.06 -44.22
C VAL A 39 6.12 -3.95 -44.68
N ASN A 40 6.40 -4.42 -45.89
CA ASN A 40 7.72 -4.37 -46.50
C ASN A 40 7.95 -3.04 -47.25
N PRO A 41 9.05 -2.31 -46.97
CA PRO A 41 9.36 -1.05 -47.65
C PRO A 41 9.64 -1.18 -49.15
N VAL A 42 9.98 -2.37 -49.66
CA VAL A 42 10.35 -2.63 -51.06
C VAL A 42 9.23 -3.31 -51.88
N TRP A 43 7.99 -3.32 -51.36
CA TRP A 43 6.83 -4.05 -51.91
C TRP A 43 6.54 -3.79 -53.40
N ARG A 44 6.86 -2.60 -53.93
CA ARG A 44 6.65 -2.27 -55.35
C ARG A 44 7.52 -3.10 -56.29
N GLN A 45 8.73 -3.50 -55.87
CA GLN A 45 9.59 -4.37 -56.68
C GLN A 45 9.04 -5.79 -56.76
N GLU A 46 8.37 -6.26 -55.70
CA GLU A 46 7.72 -7.57 -55.65
C GLU A 46 6.55 -7.65 -56.64
N LEU A 47 5.80 -6.56 -56.80
CA LEU A 47 4.69 -6.48 -57.73
C LEU A 47 5.13 -6.58 -59.19
N LEU A 48 6.33 -6.08 -59.53
CA LEU A 48 6.87 -6.18 -60.90
C LEU A 48 7.17 -7.63 -61.30
N ALA A 49 7.34 -8.53 -60.34
CA ALA A 49 7.58 -9.95 -60.58
C ALA A 49 6.29 -10.78 -60.72
N LEU A 50 5.10 -10.16 -60.59
CA LEU A 50 3.83 -10.89 -60.61
C LEU A 50 3.23 -11.02 -62.02
N PRO A 51 2.66 -12.19 -62.34
CA PRO A 51 1.78 -12.31 -63.50
C PRO A 51 0.52 -11.44 -63.30
N ALA A 52 -0.16 -11.10 -64.39
CA ALA A 52 -1.34 -10.22 -64.36
C ALA A 52 -2.48 -10.74 -63.45
N ILE A 53 -2.53 -12.06 -63.24
CA ILE A 53 -3.40 -12.72 -62.25
C ILE A 53 -2.50 -13.70 -61.47
N PRO A 54 -2.13 -13.40 -60.21
CA PRO A 54 -1.33 -14.28 -59.39
C PRO A 54 -2.10 -15.55 -58.99
N ASP A 55 -1.42 -16.70 -59.06
CA ASP A 55 -1.93 -17.97 -58.53
C ASP A 55 -1.71 -18.07 -57.00
N ALA A 56 -2.26 -19.11 -56.38
CA ALA A 56 -2.17 -19.31 -54.93
C ALA A 56 -0.72 -19.42 -54.42
N GLU A 57 0.18 -20.00 -55.22
CA GLU A 57 1.59 -20.15 -54.83
C GLU A 57 2.31 -18.78 -54.89
N ALA A 58 2.05 -17.98 -55.91
CA ALA A 58 2.55 -16.61 -55.99
C ALA A 58 2.04 -15.76 -54.81
N LEU A 59 0.75 -15.84 -54.48
CA LEU A 59 0.17 -15.14 -53.33
C LEU A 59 0.85 -15.56 -52.02
N ALA A 60 1.00 -16.86 -51.76
CA ALA A 60 1.67 -17.36 -50.56
C ALA A 60 3.14 -16.87 -50.44
N ARG A 61 3.87 -16.79 -51.58
CA ARG A 61 5.23 -16.23 -51.60
C ARG A 61 5.27 -14.74 -51.26
N LEU A 62 4.27 -13.96 -51.66
CA LEU A 62 4.15 -12.55 -51.31
C LEU A 62 3.82 -12.38 -49.82
N GLU A 63 2.89 -13.17 -49.29
CA GLU A 63 2.51 -13.14 -47.87
C GLU A 63 3.72 -13.43 -46.98
N ALA A 64 4.53 -14.43 -47.33
CA ALA A 64 5.78 -14.74 -46.64
C ALA A 64 6.81 -13.58 -46.63
N ARG A 65 6.65 -12.61 -47.56
CA ARG A 65 7.48 -11.41 -47.69
C ARG A 65 6.80 -10.14 -47.17
N GLY A 66 5.67 -10.28 -46.48
CA GLY A 66 4.94 -9.18 -45.87
C GLY A 66 4.12 -8.34 -46.86
N LEU A 67 3.62 -8.97 -47.93
CA LEU A 67 2.76 -8.35 -48.94
C LEU A 67 1.49 -9.18 -49.12
N TRP A 68 0.34 -8.59 -48.84
CA TRP A 68 -0.98 -9.20 -49.06
C TRP A 68 -1.69 -8.50 -50.20
N ILE A 69 -2.18 -9.29 -51.15
CA ILE A 69 -2.92 -8.81 -52.31
C ILE A 69 -4.15 -9.68 -52.53
N ALA A 70 -5.31 -9.06 -52.68
CA ALA A 70 -6.55 -9.77 -52.99
C ALA A 70 -7.43 -8.95 -53.95
N PRO A 71 -8.19 -9.61 -54.83
CA PRO A 71 -9.09 -8.92 -55.72
C PRO A 71 -10.27 -8.34 -54.92
N GLU A 72 -10.70 -7.15 -55.30
CA GLU A 72 -11.95 -6.58 -54.80
C GLU A 72 -13.13 -7.45 -55.25
N ARG A 73 -13.94 -7.86 -54.28
CA ARG A 73 -15.12 -8.69 -54.48
C ARG A 73 -16.34 -7.79 -54.69
N ALA A 74 -17.18 -8.14 -55.68
CA ALA A 74 -18.41 -7.42 -55.99
C ALA A 74 -19.39 -7.39 -54.80
N ASP A 75 -19.50 -8.51 -54.08
CA ASP A 75 -20.43 -8.65 -52.94
C ASP A 75 -19.83 -8.20 -51.59
N GLY A 76 -18.65 -7.57 -51.60
CA GLY A 76 -17.91 -7.20 -50.41
C GLY A 76 -17.12 -8.37 -49.77
N PRO A 77 -16.45 -8.12 -48.63
CA PRO A 77 -15.72 -9.17 -47.92
C PRO A 77 -16.69 -10.18 -47.28
N PRO A 78 -16.32 -11.48 -47.17
CA PRO A 78 -17.11 -12.47 -46.44
C PRO A 78 -17.34 -12.08 -44.97
N PRO A 79 -18.29 -12.71 -44.28
CA PRO A 79 -18.50 -12.48 -42.84
C PRO A 79 -17.27 -12.87 -42.00
N LEU A 80 -16.90 -11.96 -41.09
CA LEU A 80 -15.76 -12.07 -40.18
C LEU A 80 -16.25 -12.04 -38.73
N ALA A 81 -15.80 -13.00 -37.92
CA ALA A 81 -15.94 -12.94 -36.46
C ALA A 81 -14.65 -12.39 -35.83
N VAL A 82 -14.79 -11.57 -34.80
CA VAL A 82 -13.69 -11.19 -33.91
C VAL A 82 -13.76 -12.03 -32.64
N MET A 83 -12.66 -12.67 -32.29
CA MET A 83 -12.51 -13.56 -31.15
C MET A 83 -11.59 -12.90 -30.11
N CYS A 84 -12.05 -12.84 -28.87
CA CYS A 84 -11.26 -12.33 -27.74
C CYS A 84 -10.75 -13.52 -26.91
N CYS A 85 -9.47 -13.51 -26.53
CA CYS A 85 -8.83 -14.67 -25.93
C CYS A 85 -9.07 -14.77 -24.42
N GLY A 86 -8.92 -15.98 -23.89
CA GLY A 86 -9.03 -16.24 -22.45
C GLY A 86 -7.75 -15.87 -21.68
N LEU A 87 -7.67 -16.33 -20.42
CA LEU A 87 -6.39 -16.35 -19.69
C LEU A 87 -5.37 -17.20 -20.47
N GLY A 88 -4.18 -16.64 -20.72
CA GLY A 88 -3.24 -17.20 -21.70
C GLY A 88 -1.77 -16.99 -21.34
N ALA A 89 -0.93 -16.76 -22.35
CA ALA A 89 0.48 -16.50 -22.13
C ALA A 89 0.73 -14.99 -21.98
N VAL A 90 1.36 -14.60 -20.87
CA VAL A 90 1.88 -13.25 -20.64
C VAL A 90 3.40 -13.27 -20.58
N TRP A 91 4.04 -12.14 -20.85
CA TRP A 91 5.49 -11.97 -20.72
C TRP A 91 5.85 -10.53 -20.34
N PRO A 92 7.03 -10.31 -19.74
CA PRO A 92 7.55 -8.98 -19.44
C PRO A 92 7.58 -8.09 -20.68
N GLY A 93 7.05 -6.87 -20.55
CA GLY A 93 6.99 -5.91 -21.66
C GLY A 93 5.81 -6.10 -22.63
N MET A 94 4.88 -7.04 -22.38
CA MET A 94 3.67 -7.20 -23.22
C MET A 94 2.89 -5.87 -23.32
N GLY A 95 2.44 -5.50 -24.52
CA GLY A 95 1.73 -4.25 -24.80
C GLY A 95 2.63 -3.02 -24.96
N ARG A 96 3.91 -3.05 -24.54
CA ARG A 96 4.85 -1.92 -24.68
C ARG A 96 4.99 -1.50 -26.13
N GLU A 97 5.20 -2.45 -27.03
CA GLU A 97 5.46 -2.11 -28.43
C GLU A 97 4.23 -1.44 -29.05
N LEU A 98 3.02 -1.89 -28.70
CA LEU A 98 1.77 -1.29 -29.18
C LEU A 98 1.59 0.13 -28.63
N TYR A 99 1.82 0.32 -27.34
CA TYR A 99 1.78 1.64 -26.68
C TYR A 99 2.72 2.63 -27.37
N ASP A 100 3.94 2.19 -27.72
CA ASP A 100 4.98 3.03 -28.32
C ASP A 100 4.74 3.38 -29.79
N ASN A 101 4.09 2.49 -30.55
CA ASN A 101 4.06 2.62 -32.02
C ASN A 101 2.68 2.92 -32.61
N PHE A 102 1.60 2.78 -31.83
CA PHE A 102 0.24 3.00 -32.31
C PHE A 102 -0.50 4.01 -31.42
N PRO A 103 -0.75 5.25 -31.89
CA PRO A 103 -1.39 6.26 -31.05
C PRO A 103 -2.82 5.90 -30.63
N ALA A 104 -3.54 5.10 -31.45
CA ALA A 104 -4.86 4.59 -31.06
C ALA A 104 -4.79 3.54 -29.93
N ALA A 105 -3.75 2.70 -29.93
CA ALA A 105 -3.49 1.76 -28.83
C ALA A 105 -3.12 2.52 -27.56
N ARG A 106 -2.19 3.48 -27.65
CA ARG A 106 -1.80 4.36 -26.54
C ARG A 106 -3.00 5.03 -25.89
N ALA A 107 -3.84 5.71 -26.69
CA ALA A 107 -5.01 6.41 -26.18
C ALA A 107 -6.02 5.46 -25.49
N ALA A 108 -6.16 4.23 -25.98
CA ALA A 108 -7.01 3.22 -25.37
C ALA A 108 -6.45 2.72 -24.04
N MET A 109 -5.14 2.44 -23.97
CA MET A 109 -4.48 2.05 -22.73
C MET A 109 -4.50 3.18 -21.69
N ASP A 110 -4.23 4.42 -22.10
CA ASP A 110 -4.30 5.61 -21.24
C ASP A 110 -5.72 5.83 -20.71
N ARG A 111 -6.75 5.56 -21.52
CA ARG A 111 -8.16 5.65 -21.10
C ARG A 111 -8.50 4.68 -19.98
N ILE A 112 -8.02 3.43 -20.06
CA ILE A 112 -8.21 2.45 -18.98
C ILE A 112 -7.37 2.82 -17.76
N ALA A 113 -6.12 3.24 -17.96
CA ALA A 113 -5.26 3.70 -16.87
C ALA A 113 -5.87 4.88 -16.09
N ALA A 114 -6.58 5.78 -16.77
CA ALA A 114 -7.23 6.93 -16.14
C ALA A 114 -8.41 6.57 -15.20
N VAL A 115 -8.97 5.36 -15.31
CA VAL A 115 -10.05 4.86 -14.43
C VAL A 115 -9.62 3.69 -13.55
N ALA A 116 -8.36 3.27 -13.65
CA ALA A 116 -7.80 2.21 -12.83
C ALA A 116 -7.43 2.72 -11.45
N ASP A 117 -7.79 1.97 -10.40
CA ASP A 117 -7.41 2.28 -9.02
C ASP A 117 -5.94 1.92 -8.71
N TRP A 118 -5.19 1.42 -9.69
CA TRP A 118 -3.78 1.05 -9.60
C TRP A 118 -3.07 1.21 -10.96
N ASP A 119 -1.73 1.28 -10.95
CA ASP A 119 -0.91 1.50 -12.16
C ASP A 119 -0.88 0.25 -13.07
N ILE A 120 -1.94 0.11 -13.89
CA ILE A 120 -2.04 -0.95 -14.89
C ILE A 120 -0.94 -0.86 -15.96
N LEU A 121 -0.52 0.36 -16.34
CA LEU A 121 0.54 0.56 -17.33
C LEU A 121 1.91 0.11 -16.78
N GLY A 122 2.07 0.09 -15.46
CA GLY A 122 3.22 -0.45 -14.75
C GLY A 122 3.45 -1.95 -15.00
N LEU A 123 2.41 -2.72 -15.37
CA LEU A 123 2.59 -4.14 -15.74
C LEU A 123 3.46 -4.34 -16.98
N MET A 124 3.53 -3.33 -17.86
CA MET A 124 4.42 -3.35 -19.01
C MET A 124 5.91 -3.20 -18.62
N ASP A 125 6.20 -2.79 -17.39
CA ASP A 125 7.58 -2.69 -16.87
C ASP A 125 7.93 -3.84 -15.92
N GLU A 126 6.96 -4.69 -15.58
CA GLU A 126 7.18 -5.82 -14.70
C GLU A 126 8.04 -6.89 -15.39
N THR A 127 9.17 -7.21 -14.77
CA THR A 127 10.11 -8.22 -15.25
C THR A 127 9.82 -9.62 -14.73
N GLY A 128 9.06 -9.73 -13.63
CA GLY A 128 8.67 -11.00 -13.03
C GLY A 128 7.50 -11.64 -13.75
N VAL A 129 7.78 -12.63 -14.62
CA VAL A 129 6.75 -13.44 -15.31
C VAL A 129 5.76 -14.06 -14.32
N GLU A 130 6.24 -14.52 -13.16
CA GLU A 130 5.41 -15.16 -12.14
C GLU A 130 4.31 -14.24 -11.63
N LYS A 131 4.66 -12.96 -11.35
CA LYS A 131 3.70 -11.97 -10.87
C LYS A 131 2.65 -11.66 -11.93
N ILE A 132 3.05 -11.32 -13.15
CA ILE A 132 2.07 -11.00 -14.21
C ILE A 132 1.20 -12.20 -14.62
N SER A 133 1.63 -13.43 -14.31
CA SER A 133 0.88 -14.66 -14.57
C SER A 133 -0.16 -15.00 -13.49
N LEU A 134 -0.18 -14.29 -12.35
CA LEU A 134 -1.23 -14.46 -11.36
C LEU A 134 -2.55 -13.91 -11.90
N THR A 135 -3.67 -14.58 -11.62
CA THR A 135 -5.00 -14.18 -12.12
C THR A 135 -5.34 -12.73 -11.78
N ARG A 136 -4.96 -12.26 -10.59
CA ARG A 136 -5.07 -10.86 -10.14
C ARG A 136 -4.57 -9.84 -11.17
N TRP A 137 -3.44 -10.13 -11.82
CA TRP A 137 -2.75 -9.21 -12.73
C TRP A 137 -2.97 -9.58 -14.19
N GLN A 138 -3.08 -10.87 -14.48
CA GLN A 138 -3.21 -11.37 -15.83
C GLN A 138 -4.52 -10.95 -16.51
N SER A 139 -5.67 -11.09 -15.82
CA SER A 139 -6.97 -10.80 -16.42
C SER A 139 -7.09 -9.34 -16.90
N PRO A 140 -6.78 -8.34 -16.05
CA PRO A 140 -6.88 -6.95 -16.46
C PRO A 140 -5.81 -6.57 -17.50
N TYR A 141 -4.65 -7.23 -17.48
CA TYR A 141 -3.56 -6.98 -18.43
C TYR A 141 -3.89 -7.45 -19.85
N VAL A 142 -4.49 -8.64 -19.99
CA VAL A 142 -4.96 -9.16 -21.29
C VAL A 142 -6.05 -8.26 -21.87
N PHE A 143 -6.99 -7.78 -21.04
CA PHE A 143 -8.00 -6.82 -21.49
C PHE A 143 -7.39 -5.53 -22.03
N MET A 144 -6.41 -4.94 -21.34
CA MET A 144 -5.73 -3.73 -21.81
C MET A 144 -5.07 -3.96 -23.18
N LEU A 145 -4.41 -5.10 -23.37
CA LEU A 145 -3.79 -5.46 -24.64
C LEU A 145 -4.83 -5.59 -25.77
N GLU A 146 -5.89 -6.37 -25.54
CA GLU A 146 -6.93 -6.60 -26.56
C GLU A 146 -7.71 -5.32 -26.87
N TYR A 147 -8.00 -4.49 -25.86
CA TYR A 147 -8.65 -3.20 -26.07
C TYR A 147 -7.78 -2.26 -26.91
N ALA A 148 -6.47 -2.31 -26.74
CA ALA A 148 -5.53 -1.55 -27.55
C ALA A 148 -5.50 -2.04 -29.01
N GLN A 149 -5.42 -3.36 -29.23
CA GLN A 149 -5.49 -3.95 -30.58
C GLN A 149 -6.82 -3.63 -31.28
N TRP A 150 -7.94 -3.80 -30.57
CA TRP A 150 -9.26 -3.46 -31.07
C TRP A 150 -9.37 -1.98 -31.42
N SER A 151 -8.85 -1.09 -30.58
CA SER A 151 -8.90 0.36 -30.81
C SER A 151 -8.15 0.77 -32.08
N VAL A 152 -7.01 0.13 -32.38
CA VAL A 152 -6.31 0.32 -33.66
C VAL A 152 -7.22 -0.10 -34.83
N LEU A 153 -7.74 -1.32 -34.83
CA LEU A 153 -8.56 -1.85 -35.93
C LEU A 153 -9.88 -1.09 -36.13
N SER A 154 -10.56 -0.77 -35.04
CA SER A 154 -11.80 0.00 -35.03
C SER A 154 -11.57 1.40 -35.58
N SER A 155 -10.44 2.05 -35.24
CA SER A 155 -10.08 3.36 -35.81
C SER A 155 -9.87 3.34 -37.33
N LEU A 156 -9.54 2.17 -37.90
CA LEU A 156 -9.40 1.94 -39.34
C LEU A 156 -10.71 1.48 -39.99
N GLY A 157 -11.82 1.49 -39.23
CA GLY A 157 -13.16 1.21 -39.72
C GLY A 157 -13.52 -0.27 -39.79
N LEU A 158 -12.80 -1.15 -39.08
CA LEU A 158 -13.18 -2.55 -38.97
C LEU A 158 -14.57 -2.68 -38.35
N SER A 159 -15.46 -3.43 -39.01
CA SER A 159 -16.80 -3.74 -38.52
C SER A 159 -17.07 -5.23 -38.72
N PRO A 160 -16.85 -6.08 -37.70
CA PRO A 160 -17.10 -7.51 -37.82
C PRO A 160 -18.60 -7.83 -37.89
N SER A 161 -18.91 -9.03 -38.36
CA SER A 161 -20.28 -9.55 -38.39
C SER A 161 -20.79 -9.93 -37.00
N LEU A 162 -19.89 -10.42 -36.13
CA LEU A 162 -20.17 -10.70 -34.72
C LEU A 162 -18.89 -10.76 -33.89
N PHE A 163 -19.05 -10.74 -32.58
CA PHE A 163 -17.99 -11.05 -31.61
C PHE A 163 -18.27 -12.38 -30.90
N CYS A 164 -17.19 -13.01 -30.45
CA CYS A 164 -17.22 -14.15 -29.54
C CYS A 164 -15.98 -14.07 -28.64
N GLY A 165 -16.03 -14.68 -27.47
CA GLY A 165 -14.88 -14.75 -26.58
C GLY A 165 -14.77 -16.10 -25.90
N HIS A 166 -13.56 -16.49 -25.55
CA HIS A 166 -13.31 -17.73 -24.81
C HIS A 166 -13.03 -17.41 -23.34
N SER A 167 -13.87 -17.92 -22.43
CA SER A 167 -13.70 -17.69 -20.99
C SER A 167 -13.62 -16.19 -20.67
N LEU A 168 -12.52 -15.70 -20.07
CA LEU A 168 -12.24 -14.28 -19.83
C LEU A 168 -12.53 -13.40 -21.06
N GLY A 169 -12.20 -13.87 -22.26
CA GLY A 169 -12.38 -13.14 -23.50
C GLY A 169 -13.85 -12.82 -23.79
N GLU A 170 -14.80 -13.57 -23.24
CA GLU A 170 -16.22 -13.24 -23.38
C GLU A 170 -16.53 -11.87 -22.75
N LEU A 171 -15.98 -11.58 -21.56
CA LEU A 171 -16.13 -10.28 -20.90
C LEU A 171 -15.49 -9.14 -21.71
N ILE A 172 -14.38 -9.41 -22.39
CA ILE A 172 -13.69 -8.46 -23.25
C ILE A 172 -14.54 -8.18 -24.52
N ALA A 173 -15.09 -9.24 -25.13
CA ALA A 173 -15.94 -9.15 -26.31
C ALA A 173 -17.27 -8.40 -26.05
N LEU A 174 -17.80 -8.46 -24.83
CA LEU A 174 -18.94 -7.62 -24.40
C LEU A 174 -18.62 -6.12 -24.50
N CYS A 175 -17.38 -5.72 -24.19
CA CYS A 175 -16.94 -4.34 -24.39
C CYS A 175 -16.92 -3.97 -25.89
N PHE A 176 -16.40 -4.85 -26.74
CA PHE A 176 -16.21 -4.52 -28.17
C PHE A 176 -17.51 -4.56 -28.98
N SER A 177 -18.49 -5.34 -28.51
CA SER A 177 -19.85 -5.39 -29.05
C SER A 177 -20.75 -4.23 -28.61
N GLY A 178 -20.28 -3.37 -27.69
CA GLY A 178 -21.01 -2.18 -27.22
C GLY A 178 -21.96 -2.43 -26.05
N ILE A 179 -22.00 -3.65 -25.50
CA ILE A 179 -22.82 -3.97 -24.31
C ILE A 179 -22.27 -3.26 -23.08
N LEU A 180 -20.94 -3.26 -22.94
CA LEU A 180 -20.21 -2.61 -21.85
C LEU A 180 -19.40 -1.43 -22.37
N ALA A 181 -19.45 -0.30 -21.65
CA ALA A 181 -18.45 0.74 -21.84
C ALA A 181 -17.07 0.21 -21.37
N PRO A 182 -15.95 0.66 -21.96
CA PRO A 182 -14.60 0.20 -21.58
C PRO A 182 -14.29 0.33 -20.09
N GLU A 183 -14.77 1.40 -19.45
CA GLU A 183 -14.61 1.66 -18.02
C GLU A 183 -15.39 0.65 -17.16
N VAL A 184 -16.56 0.24 -17.62
CA VAL A 184 -17.41 -0.76 -16.94
C VAL A 184 -16.80 -2.16 -17.12
N ALA A 185 -16.32 -2.48 -18.32
CA ALA A 185 -15.62 -3.73 -18.58
C ALA A 185 -14.36 -3.85 -17.72
N TRP A 186 -13.58 -2.77 -17.62
CA TRP A 186 -12.45 -2.66 -16.69
C TRP A 186 -12.85 -2.98 -15.25
N TYR A 187 -13.88 -2.29 -14.73
CA TYR A 187 -14.35 -2.50 -13.37
C TYR A 187 -14.75 -3.96 -13.10
N ILE A 188 -15.49 -4.58 -14.02
CA ILE A 188 -15.91 -5.98 -13.91
C ILE A 188 -14.68 -6.89 -13.89
N LEU A 189 -13.74 -6.70 -14.81
CA LEU A 189 -12.56 -7.54 -14.96
C LEU A 189 -11.62 -7.42 -13.76
N ASP A 190 -11.35 -6.21 -13.27
CA ASP A 190 -10.48 -5.98 -12.10
C ASP A 190 -11.11 -6.52 -10.82
N THR A 191 -12.39 -6.21 -10.57
CA THR A 191 -13.12 -6.71 -9.39
C THR A 191 -13.20 -8.24 -9.40
N ARG A 192 -13.46 -8.84 -10.56
CA ARG A 192 -13.47 -10.29 -10.73
C ARG A 192 -12.09 -10.90 -10.48
N ALA A 193 -11.02 -10.27 -10.97
CA ALA A 193 -9.66 -10.73 -10.76
C ALA A 193 -9.24 -10.67 -9.27
N VAL A 194 -9.67 -9.63 -8.53
CA VAL A 194 -9.49 -9.54 -7.07
C VAL A 194 -10.18 -10.69 -6.36
N HIS A 195 -11.48 -10.89 -6.60
CA HIS A 195 -12.24 -11.97 -5.95
C HIS A 195 -11.73 -13.36 -6.31
N MET A 196 -11.29 -13.57 -7.56
CA MET A 196 -10.63 -14.81 -7.94
C MET A 196 -9.33 -15.00 -7.15
N SER A 197 -8.51 -13.97 -7.01
CA SER A 197 -7.26 -14.03 -6.24
C SER A 197 -7.50 -14.32 -4.75
N GLU A 198 -8.54 -13.75 -4.15
CA GLU A 198 -8.95 -14.03 -2.76
C GLU A 198 -9.35 -15.50 -2.61
N LEU A 199 -10.13 -16.03 -3.55
CA LEU A 199 -10.50 -17.45 -3.58
C LEU A 199 -9.27 -18.34 -3.79
N GLU A 200 -8.29 -17.93 -4.59
CA GLU A 200 -7.02 -18.64 -4.77
C GLU A 200 -6.19 -18.68 -3.48
N ALA A 201 -6.17 -17.59 -2.71
CA ALA A 201 -5.42 -17.50 -1.46
C ALA A 201 -6.08 -18.29 -0.32
N GLY A 202 -7.41 -18.29 -0.25
CA GLY A 202 -8.19 -19.02 0.77
C GLY A 202 -8.43 -20.49 0.46
N ALA A 203 -8.33 -20.92 -0.80
CA ALA A 203 -8.49 -22.32 -1.15
C ALA A 203 -7.32 -23.15 -0.62
N SER A 204 -7.63 -24.17 0.20
CA SER A 204 -6.76 -25.35 0.24
C SER A 204 -6.62 -25.80 -1.22
N ARG A 205 -5.40 -26.04 -1.70
CA ARG A 205 -5.06 -26.33 -3.11
C ARG A 205 -5.65 -27.66 -3.64
N GLU A 206 -6.86 -28.02 -3.23
CA GLU A 206 -7.52 -29.31 -3.40
C GLU A 206 -8.12 -29.52 -4.78
N THR A 207 -8.37 -28.47 -5.58
CA THR A 207 -8.90 -28.57 -6.95
C THR A 207 -7.88 -28.15 -8.01
N GLY A 208 -8.11 -28.52 -9.27
CA GLY A 208 -7.28 -28.14 -10.40
C GLY A 208 -7.95 -28.42 -11.75
N MET A 209 -7.19 -28.26 -12.83
CA MET A 209 -7.66 -28.48 -14.19
C MET A 209 -6.63 -29.26 -15.04
N MET A 210 -7.11 -30.00 -16.03
CA MET A 210 -6.30 -30.80 -16.93
C MET A 210 -6.87 -30.80 -18.35
N ALA A 211 -6.04 -30.44 -19.33
CA ALA A 211 -6.35 -30.62 -20.74
C ALA A 211 -6.17 -32.08 -21.15
N VAL A 212 -7.19 -32.67 -21.78
CA VAL A 212 -7.19 -34.05 -22.27
C VAL A 212 -7.46 -34.03 -23.76
N HIS A 213 -6.56 -34.65 -24.53
CA HIS A 213 -6.70 -34.79 -25.98
C HIS A 213 -7.26 -36.16 -26.34
N ALA A 214 -8.59 -36.26 -26.44
CA ALA A 214 -9.32 -37.51 -26.65
C ALA A 214 -10.69 -37.26 -27.26
N ASP A 215 -11.32 -38.32 -27.79
CA ASP A 215 -12.70 -38.29 -28.27
C ASP A 215 -13.70 -38.19 -27.10
N ALA A 216 -14.91 -37.68 -27.37
CA ALA A 216 -15.95 -37.46 -26.37
C ALA A 216 -16.33 -38.74 -25.60
N GLU A 217 -16.29 -39.90 -26.23
CA GLU A 217 -16.57 -41.20 -25.60
C GLU A 217 -15.60 -41.50 -24.45
N ILE A 218 -14.31 -41.18 -24.63
CA ILE A 218 -13.26 -41.39 -23.63
C ILE A 218 -13.45 -40.42 -22.46
N ILE A 219 -13.87 -39.19 -22.75
CA ILE A 219 -14.16 -38.19 -21.71
C ILE A 219 -15.37 -38.59 -20.87
N ASN A 220 -16.43 -39.08 -21.52
CA ASN A 220 -17.62 -39.61 -20.85
C ASN A 220 -17.28 -40.82 -19.98
N GLU A 221 -16.44 -41.74 -20.49
CA GLU A 221 -15.93 -42.88 -19.72
C GLU A 221 -15.14 -42.42 -18.49
N ALA A 222 -14.27 -41.41 -18.64
CA ALA A 222 -13.51 -40.85 -17.52
C ALA A 222 -14.42 -40.20 -16.48
N CYS A 223 -15.42 -39.39 -16.88
CA CYS A 223 -16.34 -38.76 -15.94
C CYS A 223 -17.27 -39.78 -15.26
N ALA A 224 -17.65 -40.86 -15.94
CA ALA A 224 -18.39 -41.96 -15.33
C ALA A 224 -17.56 -42.76 -14.32
N THR A 225 -16.26 -42.93 -14.60
CA THR A 225 -15.31 -43.62 -13.72
C THR A 225 -14.95 -42.78 -12.49
N TRP A 226 -14.79 -41.47 -12.68
CA TRP A 226 -14.49 -40.49 -11.64
C TRP A 226 -15.58 -39.40 -11.62
N PRO A 227 -16.70 -39.61 -10.91
CA PRO A 227 -17.84 -38.68 -10.89
C PRO A 227 -17.54 -37.28 -10.34
N ALA A 228 -16.40 -37.11 -9.65
CA ALA A 228 -15.92 -35.82 -9.16
C ALA A 228 -15.22 -34.98 -10.24
N LEU A 229 -15.04 -35.51 -11.46
CA LEU A 229 -14.56 -34.74 -12.61
C LEU A 229 -15.71 -34.03 -13.31
N TYR A 230 -15.46 -32.80 -13.70
CA TYR A 230 -16.37 -31.95 -14.45
C TYR A 230 -15.72 -31.50 -15.75
N VAL A 231 -16.50 -31.42 -16.83
CA VAL A 231 -15.99 -30.90 -18.12
C VAL A 231 -16.14 -29.39 -18.12
N SER A 232 -15.05 -28.67 -17.87
CA SER A 232 -15.02 -27.21 -17.82
C SER A 232 -15.00 -26.56 -19.20
N ASN A 233 -14.38 -27.20 -20.19
CA ASN A 233 -14.35 -26.66 -21.55
C ASN A 233 -14.46 -27.77 -22.60
N TYR A 234 -15.29 -27.52 -23.60
CA TYR A 234 -15.38 -28.26 -24.86
C TYR A 234 -14.65 -27.45 -25.93
N ASN A 235 -13.32 -27.60 -26.00
CA ASN A 235 -12.48 -26.75 -26.84
C ASN A 235 -12.47 -27.21 -28.30
N THR A 236 -12.35 -28.50 -28.57
CA THR A 236 -12.42 -29.07 -29.93
C THR A 236 -13.07 -30.45 -29.88
N PRO A 237 -13.37 -31.12 -31.01
CA PRO A 237 -13.87 -32.49 -31.00
C PRO A 237 -12.94 -33.49 -30.29
N HIS A 238 -11.65 -33.13 -30.17
CA HIS A 238 -10.60 -33.98 -29.60
C HIS A 238 -9.85 -33.30 -28.44
N GLN A 239 -10.35 -32.19 -27.87
CA GLN A 239 -9.71 -31.48 -26.77
C GLN A 239 -10.73 -30.98 -25.76
N PHE A 240 -10.60 -31.46 -24.52
CA PHE A 240 -11.51 -31.15 -23.41
C PHE A 240 -10.69 -30.71 -22.21
N ILE A 241 -11.22 -29.78 -21.41
CA ILE A 241 -10.63 -29.42 -20.12
C ILE A 241 -11.47 -30.05 -19.02
N LEU A 242 -10.85 -30.91 -18.22
CA LEU A 242 -11.44 -31.52 -17.04
C LEU A 242 -11.00 -30.77 -15.78
N SER A 243 -11.92 -30.53 -14.86
CA SER A 243 -11.64 -29.97 -13.55
C SER A 243 -12.18 -30.86 -12.44
N GLY A 244 -11.66 -30.69 -11.23
CA GLY A 244 -12.05 -31.46 -10.06
C GLY A 244 -10.94 -31.57 -9.02
N PRO A 245 -11.09 -32.46 -8.03
CA PRO A 245 -10.08 -32.67 -7.00
C PRO A 245 -8.73 -33.10 -7.57
N ARG A 246 -7.62 -32.52 -7.11
CA ARG A 246 -6.26 -32.81 -7.60
C ARG A 246 -5.92 -34.30 -7.52
N GLY A 247 -6.28 -34.98 -6.44
CA GLY A 247 -6.07 -36.42 -6.28
C GLY A 247 -6.73 -37.23 -7.40
N VAL A 248 -8.01 -36.95 -7.65
CA VAL A 248 -8.81 -37.59 -8.71
C VAL A 248 -8.26 -37.27 -10.10
N LEU A 249 -7.86 -36.01 -10.36
CA LEU A 249 -7.22 -35.62 -11.61
C LEU A 249 -5.92 -36.40 -11.85
N GLN A 250 -5.09 -36.63 -10.82
CA GLN A 250 -3.86 -37.40 -10.95
C GLN A 250 -4.14 -38.89 -11.22
N GLU A 251 -5.18 -39.47 -10.63
CA GLU A 251 -5.61 -40.84 -10.91
C GLU A 251 -6.10 -41.00 -12.36
N ALA A 252 -7.00 -40.12 -12.79
CA ALA A 252 -7.50 -40.07 -14.15
C ALA A 252 -6.36 -39.88 -15.15
N ARG A 253 -5.43 -38.95 -14.86
CA ARG A 253 -4.22 -38.73 -15.67
C ARG A 253 -3.37 -39.99 -15.78
N LYS A 254 -3.13 -40.71 -14.68
CA LYS A 254 -2.37 -41.98 -14.71
C LYS A 254 -3.06 -43.02 -15.59
N SER A 255 -4.39 -43.13 -15.52
CA SER A 255 -5.17 -44.04 -16.36
C SER A 255 -5.11 -43.68 -17.85
N LEU A 256 -5.35 -42.41 -18.18
CA LEU A 256 -5.29 -41.90 -19.56
C LEU A 256 -3.89 -42.06 -20.15
N ARG A 257 -2.83 -41.79 -19.36
CA ARG A 257 -1.44 -42.01 -19.81
C ARG A 257 -1.12 -43.48 -20.07
N LYS A 258 -1.66 -44.43 -19.29
CA LYS A 258 -1.51 -45.88 -19.57
C LYS A 258 -2.13 -46.26 -20.92
N ARG A 259 -3.19 -45.55 -21.33
CA ARG A 259 -3.84 -45.68 -22.65
C ARG A 259 -3.18 -44.83 -23.75
N ARG A 260 -2.05 -44.16 -23.45
CA ARG A 260 -1.33 -43.25 -24.37
C ARG A 260 -2.13 -42.02 -24.81
N ILE A 261 -3.10 -41.60 -24.01
CA ILE A 261 -3.89 -40.39 -24.25
C ILE A 261 -3.17 -39.19 -23.61
N PRO A 262 -2.87 -38.11 -24.37
CA PRO A 262 -2.24 -36.91 -23.81
C PRO A 262 -3.15 -36.23 -22.78
N ALA A 263 -2.61 -36.01 -21.58
CA ALA A 263 -3.31 -35.41 -20.45
C ALA A 263 -2.36 -34.48 -19.68
N ILE A 264 -2.56 -33.17 -19.82
CA ILE A 264 -1.67 -32.09 -19.37
C ILE A 264 -2.36 -31.31 -18.26
N VAL A 265 -1.78 -31.33 -17.05
CA VAL A 265 -2.29 -30.53 -15.92
C VAL A 265 -1.99 -29.06 -16.18
N LEU A 266 -3.00 -28.21 -16.03
CA LEU A 266 -2.88 -26.77 -16.21
C LEU A 266 -2.32 -26.12 -14.94
N ASN A 267 -1.51 -25.08 -15.11
CA ASN A 267 -0.90 -24.35 -14.00
C ASN A 267 -1.88 -23.32 -13.42
N VAL A 268 -2.98 -23.80 -12.84
CA VAL A 268 -4.01 -22.98 -12.20
C VAL A 268 -4.29 -23.49 -10.79
N SER A 269 -4.63 -22.56 -9.89
CA SER A 269 -4.92 -22.83 -8.47
C SER A 269 -6.35 -23.31 -8.26
N LEU A 270 -7.26 -22.90 -9.15
CA LEU A 270 -8.70 -23.13 -9.08
C LEU A 270 -9.23 -23.92 -10.27
N ALA A 271 -10.34 -24.61 -10.04
CA ALA A 271 -11.18 -25.17 -11.09
C ALA A 271 -12.12 -24.07 -11.64
N PHE A 272 -11.74 -23.41 -12.74
CA PHE A 272 -12.62 -22.46 -13.43
C PHE A 272 -13.72 -23.19 -14.20
N HIS A 273 -14.86 -22.52 -14.45
CA HIS A 273 -16.00 -23.14 -15.15
C HIS A 273 -16.38 -24.47 -14.49
N HIS A 274 -16.58 -24.42 -13.18
CA HIS A 274 -16.86 -25.56 -12.32
C HIS A 274 -17.90 -25.14 -11.27
N PRO A 275 -18.78 -26.04 -10.80
CA PRO A 275 -19.78 -25.72 -9.78
C PRO A 275 -19.27 -25.04 -8.51
N SER A 276 -17.99 -25.24 -8.14
CA SER A 276 -17.37 -24.55 -6.99
C SER A 276 -17.24 -23.04 -7.18
N MET A 277 -17.29 -22.54 -8.42
CA MET A 277 -17.25 -21.12 -8.74
C MET A 277 -18.60 -20.42 -8.56
N ARG A 278 -19.64 -21.13 -8.09
CA ARG A 278 -20.94 -20.52 -7.76
C ARG A 278 -20.81 -19.34 -6.79
N VAL A 279 -19.85 -19.40 -5.86
CA VAL A 279 -19.61 -18.29 -4.94
C VAL A 279 -19.18 -17.02 -5.68
N LEU A 280 -18.34 -17.14 -6.72
CA LEU A 280 -17.94 -16.02 -7.56
C LEU A 280 -19.13 -15.55 -8.40
N ARG A 281 -19.89 -16.47 -9.00
CA ARG A 281 -21.12 -16.17 -9.75
C ARG A 281 -22.10 -15.32 -8.93
N ASP A 282 -22.37 -15.69 -7.68
CA ASP A 282 -23.31 -14.98 -6.81
C ASP A 282 -22.78 -13.59 -6.37
N ILE A 283 -21.46 -13.43 -6.26
CA ILE A 283 -20.80 -12.13 -6.06
C ILE A 283 -20.91 -11.27 -7.33
N SER A 284 -20.56 -11.84 -8.48
CA SER A 284 -20.66 -11.21 -9.80
C SER A 284 -22.07 -10.68 -10.06
N LEU A 285 -23.09 -11.54 -9.91
CA LEU A 285 -24.49 -11.18 -10.20
C LEU A 285 -24.98 -9.98 -9.38
N ARG A 286 -24.66 -9.94 -8.08
CA ARG A 286 -25.02 -8.81 -7.20
C ARG A 286 -24.41 -7.50 -7.69
N ARG A 287 -23.15 -7.51 -8.12
CA ARG A 287 -22.44 -6.31 -8.59
C ARG A 287 -22.90 -5.87 -9.98
N LEU A 288 -23.07 -6.83 -10.90
CA LEU A 288 -23.49 -6.56 -12.29
C LEU A 288 -24.83 -5.81 -12.35
N SER A 289 -25.76 -6.15 -11.45
CA SER A 289 -27.09 -5.50 -11.38
C SER A 289 -27.05 -3.98 -11.12
N ALA A 290 -25.93 -3.47 -10.60
CA ALA A 290 -25.73 -2.04 -10.29
C ALA A 290 -24.99 -1.27 -11.40
N LEU A 291 -24.56 -1.95 -12.47
CA LEU A 291 -23.80 -1.36 -13.57
C LEU A 291 -24.71 -1.06 -14.76
N ASP A 292 -24.45 0.03 -15.47
CA ASP A 292 -25.17 0.34 -16.71
C ASP A 292 -24.67 -0.56 -17.85
N MET A 293 -25.60 -1.22 -18.54
CA MET A 293 -25.33 -2.04 -19.72
C MET A 293 -26.30 -1.70 -20.83
N SER A 294 -25.83 -1.80 -22.07
CA SER A 294 -26.64 -1.56 -23.27
C SER A 294 -26.94 -2.87 -24.00
N ALA A 295 -28.00 -2.86 -24.81
CA ALA A 295 -28.21 -3.93 -25.77
C ALA A 295 -27.01 -4.02 -26.74
N PRO A 296 -26.69 -5.21 -27.28
CA PRO A 296 -25.55 -5.37 -28.18
C PRO A 296 -25.67 -4.45 -29.42
N GLU A 297 -24.70 -3.54 -29.63
CA GLU A 297 -24.63 -2.74 -30.86
C GLU A 297 -24.25 -3.60 -32.06
N ARG A 298 -23.51 -4.69 -31.80
CA ARG A 298 -23.14 -5.73 -32.75
C ARG A 298 -23.42 -7.10 -32.15
N PRO A 299 -23.78 -8.12 -32.95
CA PRO A 299 -24.06 -9.45 -32.44
C PRO A 299 -22.89 -10.00 -31.62
N MET A 300 -23.20 -10.58 -30.46
CA MET A 300 -22.23 -11.14 -29.53
C MET A 300 -22.68 -12.54 -29.12
N LEU A 301 -21.87 -13.55 -29.41
CA LEU A 301 -22.18 -14.94 -29.11
C LEU A 301 -21.66 -15.31 -27.71
N SER A 302 -22.49 -15.95 -26.89
CA SER A 302 -22.07 -16.44 -25.58
C SER A 302 -21.35 -17.78 -25.69
N GLY A 303 -20.22 -17.91 -25.00
CA GLY A 303 -19.44 -19.13 -24.87
C GLY A 303 -20.14 -20.22 -24.05
N ILE A 304 -21.20 -19.89 -23.31
CA ILE A 304 -21.92 -20.82 -22.43
C ILE A 304 -23.18 -21.38 -23.11
N THR A 305 -23.94 -20.54 -23.81
CA THR A 305 -25.18 -20.96 -24.47
C THR A 305 -24.99 -21.34 -25.93
N ALA A 306 -23.88 -20.90 -26.55
CA ALA A 306 -23.66 -20.91 -28.00
C ALA A 306 -24.76 -20.17 -28.78
N ASP A 307 -25.42 -19.20 -28.14
CA ASP A 307 -26.40 -18.31 -28.76
C ASP A 307 -26.08 -16.84 -28.49
N PHE A 308 -26.79 -15.93 -29.17
CA PHE A 308 -26.56 -14.50 -29.02
C PHE A 308 -26.96 -13.99 -27.63
N TYR A 309 -26.22 -12.98 -27.16
CA TYR A 309 -26.58 -12.25 -25.95
C TYR A 309 -27.96 -11.59 -26.08
N PRO A 310 -28.77 -11.58 -25.01
CA PRO A 310 -30.07 -10.93 -24.99
C PRO A 310 -29.94 -9.41 -25.02
N GLU A 311 -31.05 -8.72 -25.29
CA GLU A 311 -31.09 -7.25 -25.36
C GLU A 311 -31.38 -6.59 -24.00
N ASP A 312 -32.01 -7.31 -23.06
CA ASP A 312 -32.36 -6.77 -21.75
C ASP A 312 -31.25 -6.98 -20.71
N GLN A 313 -30.97 -5.93 -19.93
CA GLN A 313 -29.90 -5.92 -18.93
C GLN A 313 -29.99 -7.05 -17.89
N PRO A 314 -31.16 -7.40 -17.31
CA PRO A 314 -31.24 -8.52 -16.37
C PRO A 314 -30.75 -9.84 -16.96
N SER A 315 -31.16 -10.16 -18.18
CA SER A 315 -30.72 -11.38 -18.87
C SER A 315 -29.24 -11.31 -19.27
N ILE A 316 -28.73 -10.12 -19.65
CA ILE A 316 -27.29 -9.91 -19.88
C ILE A 316 -26.50 -10.20 -18.59
N CYS A 317 -26.93 -9.67 -17.45
CA CYS A 317 -26.28 -9.91 -16.16
C CYS A 317 -26.26 -11.41 -15.80
N GLN A 318 -27.34 -12.12 -16.12
CA GLN A 318 -27.45 -13.56 -15.90
C GLN A 318 -26.45 -14.33 -16.77
N TYR A 319 -26.36 -14.01 -18.07
CA TYR A 319 -25.40 -14.63 -18.98
C TYR A 319 -23.95 -14.40 -18.54
N ILE A 320 -23.62 -13.16 -18.12
CA ILE A 320 -22.30 -12.82 -17.59
C ILE A 320 -21.98 -13.62 -16.33
N ALA A 321 -22.91 -13.72 -15.38
CA ALA A 321 -22.69 -14.45 -14.13
C ALA A 321 -22.55 -15.96 -14.38
N ASP A 322 -23.32 -16.51 -15.31
CA ASP A 322 -23.29 -17.94 -15.66
C ASP A 322 -21.95 -18.36 -16.30
N LEU A 323 -21.17 -17.42 -16.84
CA LEU A 323 -19.80 -17.66 -17.32
C LEU A 323 -18.87 -18.20 -16.23
N ASP A 324 -19.06 -17.80 -14.97
CA ASP A 324 -18.16 -18.18 -13.87
C ASP A 324 -18.29 -19.66 -13.50
N GLU A 325 -19.50 -20.22 -13.56
CA GLU A 325 -19.83 -21.55 -13.07
C GLU A 325 -19.90 -22.62 -14.17
N ASN A 326 -20.38 -22.26 -15.36
CA ASN A 326 -20.77 -23.25 -16.39
C ASN A 326 -19.65 -23.52 -17.41
N SER A 327 -19.74 -24.68 -18.06
CA SER A 327 -18.80 -25.12 -19.10
C SER A 327 -18.75 -24.17 -20.31
N VAL A 328 -17.55 -23.90 -20.81
CA VAL A 328 -17.35 -23.19 -22.08
C VAL A 328 -17.54 -24.15 -23.26
N ARG A 329 -18.51 -23.88 -24.12
CA ARG A 329 -18.92 -24.70 -25.28
C ARG A 329 -18.32 -24.15 -26.58
N TRP A 330 -16.99 -24.04 -26.63
CA TRP A 330 -16.27 -23.42 -27.76
C TRP A 330 -16.51 -24.15 -29.09
N THR A 331 -16.50 -25.49 -29.09
CA THR A 331 -16.84 -26.30 -30.27
C THR A 331 -18.16 -25.89 -30.89
N GLU A 332 -19.18 -25.72 -30.06
CA GLU A 332 -20.53 -25.35 -30.51
C GLU A 332 -20.60 -23.90 -30.97
N CYS A 333 -19.84 -22.99 -30.34
CA CYS A 333 -19.71 -21.61 -30.77
C CYS A 333 -19.11 -21.53 -32.18
N VAL A 334 -18.02 -22.26 -32.45
CA VAL A 334 -17.40 -22.31 -33.80
C VAL A 334 -18.36 -22.89 -34.82
N GLN A 335 -19.05 -23.99 -34.49
CA GLN A 335 -20.06 -24.59 -35.37
C GLN A 335 -21.23 -23.65 -35.65
N THR A 336 -21.66 -22.86 -34.65
CA THR A 336 -22.72 -21.85 -34.82
C THR A 336 -22.25 -20.74 -35.74
N MET A 337 -21.07 -20.17 -35.50
CA MET A 337 -20.47 -19.17 -36.38
C MET A 337 -20.32 -19.68 -37.82
N TRP A 338 -19.88 -20.92 -38.00
CA TRP A 338 -19.62 -21.50 -39.32
C TRP A 338 -20.90 -21.88 -40.09
N ASN A 339 -21.77 -22.67 -39.46
CA ASN A 339 -22.93 -23.29 -40.10
C ASN A 339 -24.15 -22.36 -40.12
N ARG A 340 -24.41 -21.63 -39.02
CA ARG A 340 -25.59 -20.78 -38.86
C ARG A 340 -25.34 -19.38 -39.40
N GLU A 341 -24.24 -18.75 -38.99
CA GLU A 341 -23.93 -17.35 -39.31
C GLU A 341 -23.08 -17.17 -40.58
N GLY A 342 -22.58 -18.26 -41.16
CA GLY A 342 -21.81 -18.21 -42.41
C GLY A 342 -20.44 -17.54 -42.28
N ILE A 343 -19.89 -17.43 -41.06
CA ILE A 343 -18.55 -16.90 -40.81
C ILE A 343 -17.51 -17.79 -41.49
N ARG A 344 -16.55 -17.16 -42.19
CA ARG A 344 -15.42 -17.85 -42.85
C ARG A 344 -14.06 -17.36 -42.39
N TYR A 345 -14.00 -16.11 -41.96
CA TYR A 345 -12.80 -15.51 -41.40
C TYR A 345 -12.96 -15.30 -39.91
N PHE A 346 -11.89 -15.56 -39.16
CA PHE A 346 -11.83 -15.38 -37.72
C PHE A 346 -10.61 -14.53 -37.38
N LEU A 347 -10.81 -13.41 -36.70
CA LEU A 347 -9.74 -12.54 -36.22
C LEU A 347 -9.58 -12.69 -34.71
N GLU A 348 -8.46 -13.23 -34.27
CA GLU A 348 -8.11 -13.29 -32.85
C GLU A 348 -7.42 -12.01 -32.40
N LEU A 349 -7.97 -11.43 -31.34
CA LEU A 349 -7.32 -10.45 -30.49
C LEU A 349 -6.71 -11.18 -29.30
N GLY A 350 -5.55 -10.71 -28.85
CA GLY A 350 -4.82 -11.30 -27.74
C GLY A 350 -3.32 -11.34 -27.97
N PRO A 351 -2.59 -12.03 -27.08
CA PRO A 351 -1.14 -12.09 -27.13
C PRO A 351 -0.60 -13.05 -28.23
N GLN A 352 -1.38 -14.05 -28.65
CA GLN A 352 -0.95 -15.13 -29.57
C GLN A 352 -2.10 -15.59 -30.49
N ASP A 353 -2.04 -16.82 -31.00
CA ASP A 353 -2.96 -17.42 -31.97
C ASP A 353 -3.64 -18.71 -31.45
N THR A 354 -3.97 -18.75 -30.16
CA THR A 354 -4.53 -19.94 -29.50
C THR A 354 -5.94 -20.22 -30.00
N LEU A 355 -6.81 -19.21 -30.07
CA LEU A 355 -8.17 -19.39 -30.57
C LEU A 355 -8.21 -19.66 -32.07
N CYS A 356 -7.26 -19.14 -32.84
CA CYS A 356 -7.07 -19.49 -34.24
C CYS A 356 -6.82 -20.99 -34.39
N SER A 357 -5.97 -21.55 -33.54
CA SER A 357 -5.69 -23.00 -33.51
C SER A 357 -6.94 -23.79 -33.12
N LEU A 358 -7.66 -23.39 -32.06
CA LEU A 358 -8.90 -24.04 -31.64
C LEU A 358 -10.00 -23.97 -32.71
N ALA A 359 -10.13 -22.83 -33.40
CA ALA A 359 -11.11 -22.66 -34.48
C ALA A 359 -10.77 -23.57 -35.68
N ALA A 360 -9.49 -23.68 -36.06
CA ALA A 360 -9.05 -24.56 -37.14
C ALA A 360 -9.21 -26.05 -36.80
N ASP A 361 -9.00 -26.44 -35.54
CA ASP A 361 -9.23 -27.80 -35.07
C ASP A 361 -10.72 -28.20 -35.09
N ASN A 362 -11.61 -27.22 -34.89
CA ASN A 362 -13.06 -27.42 -35.01
C ASN A 362 -13.52 -27.41 -36.47
N GLU A 363 -12.96 -26.51 -37.28
CA GLU A 363 -13.30 -26.34 -38.68
C GLU A 363 -12.03 -26.07 -39.51
N PRO A 364 -11.44 -27.10 -40.15
CA PRO A 364 -10.18 -26.98 -40.89
C PRO A 364 -10.22 -26.00 -42.07
N GLN A 365 -11.41 -25.61 -42.54
CA GLN A 365 -11.56 -24.62 -43.60
C GLN A 365 -11.60 -23.16 -43.09
N ALA A 366 -11.64 -22.94 -41.78
CA ALA A 366 -11.62 -21.62 -41.16
C ALA A 366 -10.36 -20.82 -41.55
N LYS A 367 -10.54 -19.54 -41.89
CA LYS A 367 -9.44 -18.63 -42.24
C LYS A 367 -9.12 -17.72 -41.05
N CYS A 368 -8.08 -18.08 -40.32
CA CYS A 368 -7.69 -17.40 -39.10
C CYS A 368 -6.66 -16.29 -39.35
N LEU A 369 -6.86 -15.16 -38.67
CA LEU A 369 -5.99 -13.99 -38.63
C LEU A 369 -5.72 -13.67 -37.16
N THR A 370 -4.50 -13.29 -36.81
CA THR A 370 -4.17 -12.85 -35.43
C THR A 370 -3.61 -11.43 -35.44
N ALA A 371 -4.02 -10.62 -34.47
CA ALA A 371 -3.40 -9.33 -34.16
C ALA A 371 -2.17 -9.48 -33.25
N GLY A 372 -2.02 -10.62 -32.58
CA GLY A 372 -0.99 -10.90 -31.60
C GLY A 372 0.20 -11.67 -32.17
N ARG A 373 1.41 -11.32 -31.73
CA ARG A 373 2.60 -12.14 -31.96
C ARG A 373 3.58 -11.95 -30.81
N LYS A 374 3.83 -13.01 -30.05
CA LYS A 374 4.71 -12.98 -28.88
C LYS A 374 6.08 -12.37 -29.21
N GLY A 375 6.43 -11.30 -28.50
CA GLY A 375 7.70 -10.57 -28.64
C GLY A 375 7.89 -9.80 -29.95
N LYS A 376 6.81 -9.64 -30.75
CA LYS A 376 6.80 -8.95 -32.04
C LYS A 376 5.43 -8.32 -32.29
N GLU A 377 4.88 -7.65 -31.29
CA GLU A 377 3.49 -7.18 -31.28
C GLU A 377 3.23 -6.15 -32.38
N VAL A 378 4.19 -5.25 -32.62
CA VAL A 378 4.08 -4.28 -33.72
C VAL A 378 4.12 -4.97 -35.08
N GLU A 379 4.96 -5.99 -35.25
CA GLU A 379 4.98 -6.78 -36.47
C GLU A 379 3.62 -7.46 -36.69
N GLY A 380 3.10 -8.17 -35.68
CA GLY A 380 1.79 -8.84 -35.73
C GLY A 380 0.65 -7.87 -36.07
N MET A 381 0.57 -6.74 -35.36
CA MET A 381 -0.48 -5.74 -35.58
C MET A 381 -0.42 -5.13 -36.99
N ARG A 382 0.78 -4.82 -37.50
CA ARG A 382 0.97 -4.31 -38.87
C ARG A 382 0.55 -5.33 -39.93
N GLN A 383 0.90 -6.60 -39.73
CA GLN A 383 0.52 -7.69 -40.63
C GLN A 383 -1.01 -7.88 -40.65
N ALA A 384 -1.65 -7.86 -39.48
CA ALA A 384 -3.11 -7.93 -39.37
C ALA A 384 -3.79 -6.78 -40.12
N CYS A 385 -3.34 -5.54 -39.94
CA CYS A 385 -3.87 -4.39 -40.66
C CYS A 385 -3.69 -4.51 -42.18
N ALA A 386 -2.51 -4.92 -42.64
CA ALA A 386 -2.21 -5.11 -44.06
C ALA A 386 -3.12 -6.19 -44.69
N HIS A 387 -3.28 -7.33 -44.01
CA HIS A 387 -4.09 -8.43 -44.49
C HIS A 387 -5.60 -8.09 -44.46
N LEU A 388 -6.09 -7.47 -43.39
CA LEU A 388 -7.50 -7.06 -43.31
C LEU A 388 -7.85 -6.00 -44.37
N TYR A 389 -6.92 -5.11 -44.71
CA TYR A 389 -7.12 -4.17 -45.81
C TYR A 389 -7.18 -4.87 -47.17
N SER A 390 -6.26 -5.81 -47.46
CA SER A 390 -6.27 -6.53 -48.74
C SER A 390 -7.59 -7.29 -48.92
N LEU A 391 -8.10 -7.91 -47.86
CA LEU A 391 -9.37 -8.62 -47.87
C LEU A 391 -10.59 -7.70 -47.94
N GLY A 392 -10.45 -6.40 -47.66
CA GLY A 392 -11.53 -5.41 -47.74
C GLY A 392 -12.25 -5.09 -46.45
N TYR A 393 -11.76 -5.58 -45.31
CA TYR A 393 -12.38 -5.32 -44.01
C TYR A 393 -12.06 -3.92 -43.46
N LEU A 394 -10.89 -3.37 -43.81
CA LEU A 394 -10.53 -1.99 -43.47
C LEU A 394 -10.94 -1.04 -44.59
N ARG A 395 -11.60 0.07 -44.23
CA ARG A 395 -12.10 1.00 -45.24
C ARG A 395 -11.02 2.02 -45.62
N ARG A 396 -10.74 2.14 -46.92
CA ARG A 396 -9.70 3.04 -47.45
C ARG A 396 -9.89 4.50 -47.04
N ASP A 397 -11.13 4.97 -46.96
CA ASP A 397 -11.47 6.32 -46.50
C ASP A 397 -11.14 6.53 -45.01
N ALA A 398 -11.38 5.52 -44.17
CA ALA A 398 -10.99 5.54 -42.74
C ALA A 398 -9.48 5.56 -42.56
N VAL A 399 -8.75 4.70 -43.28
CA VAL A 399 -7.28 4.70 -43.32
C VAL A 399 -6.75 6.06 -43.77
N ALA A 400 -7.30 6.65 -44.84
CA ALA A 400 -6.89 7.95 -45.34
C ALA A 400 -7.18 9.09 -44.34
N ARG A 401 -8.34 9.06 -43.65
CA ARG A 401 -8.66 10.02 -42.59
C ARG A 401 -7.64 9.95 -41.46
N ARG A 402 -7.31 8.74 -41.00
CA ARG A 402 -6.37 8.54 -39.90
C ARG A 402 -4.95 8.95 -40.27
N ALA A 403 -4.51 8.67 -41.49
CA ALA A 403 -3.22 9.14 -42.02
C ALA A 403 -3.13 10.67 -42.09
N ARG A 404 -4.20 11.36 -42.51
CA ARG A 404 -4.24 12.83 -42.50
C ARG A 404 -4.19 13.40 -41.08
N GLN A 405 -4.91 12.80 -40.13
CA GLN A 405 -4.86 13.20 -38.73
C GLN A 405 -3.46 13.06 -38.15
N ALA A 406 -2.78 11.93 -38.40
CA ALA A 406 -1.41 11.70 -37.98
C ALA A 406 -0.43 12.73 -38.58
N ALA A 407 -0.57 13.05 -39.87
CA ALA A 407 0.29 14.04 -40.55
C ALA A 407 0.10 15.49 -40.03
N SER A 408 -1.07 15.80 -39.47
CA SER A 408 -1.41 17.14 -38.98
C SER A 408 -0.91 17.44 -37.55
N GLY A 409 -0.21 16.50 -36.89
CA GLY A 409 0.21 16.64 -35.49
C GLY A 409 -0.94 16.69 -34.48
N GLY A 410 -2.19 16.52 -34.94
CA GLY A 410 -3.38 16.43 -34.09
C GLY A 410 -3.50 15.03 -33.49
N GLU A 411 -2.60 14.65 -32.59
CA GLU A 411 -2.75 13.39 -31.89
C GLU A 411 -3.90 13.46 -30.86
N ALA A 412 -4.89 12.61 -31.11
CA ALA A 412 -5.73 11.92 -30.12
C ALA A 412 -6.55 12.75 -29.12
N ARG A 413 -7.18 13.86 -29.55
CA ARG A 413 -8.39 14.38 -28.85
C ARG A 413 -9.68 13.63 -29.22
N MET A 414 -9.65 12.67 -30.15
CA MET A 414 -10.83 11.89 -30.56
C MET A 414 -10.93 10.56 -29.82
N LEU A 415 -11.50 10.65 -28.63
CA LEU A 415 -12.44 9.69 -27.98
C LEU A 415 -12.82 10.19 -26.57
N ALA A 416 -12.14 11.24 -26.08
CA ALA A 416 -12.57 12.00 -24.92
C ALA A 416 -13.74 12.94 -25.28
N CYS A 417 -14.99 12.46 -25.24
CA CYS A 417 -16.17 13.31 -25.09
C CYS A 417 -17.42 12.53 -24.63
N LYS A 418 -17.52 12.35 -23.32
CA LYS A 418 -18.56 12.90 -22.42
C LYS A 418 -18.10 12.56 -21.00
N PRO A 419 -18.27 13.45 -19.99
CA PRO A 419 -18.16 12.99 -18.60
C PRO A 419 -19.10 11.81 -18.43
N ALA A 420 -18.58 10.69 -17.93
CA ALA A 420 -19.44 9.59 -17.54
C ALA A 420 -20.48 10.14 -16.55
N PRO A 421 -21.77 9.78 -16.68
CA PRO A 421 -22.65 9.87 -15.52
C PRO A 421 -21.96 9.09 -14.40
N HIS A 422 -21.93 9.68 -13.21
CA HIS A 422 -21.49 9.04 -11.98
C HIS A 422 -21.82 7.54 -12.05
N CYS A 423 -20.85 6.67 -11.79
CA CYS A 423 -21.10 5.27 -11.48
C CYS A 423 -22.11 5.27 -10.32
N GLY A 424 -23.38 5.20 -10.70
CA GLY A 424 -24.51 5.53 -9.86
C GLY A 424 -24.74 4.37 -8.92
N LEU A 425 -24.00 4.33 -7.82
CA LEU A 425 -24.53 3.74 -6.61
C LEU A 425 -25.80 4.52 -6.29
N ARG A 426 -26.96 4.02 -6.76
CA ARG A 426 -28.26 4.53 -6.34
C ARG A 426 -28.27 4.46 -4.82
N PRO A 427 -28.54 5.57 -4.11
CA PRO A 427 -28.85 5.50 -2.70
C PRO A 427 -30.00 4.50 -2.51
N ALA A 428 -29.81 3.50 -1.65
CA ALA A 428 -30.89 2.61 -1.26
C ALA A 428 -32.01 3.48 -0.68
N VAL A 429 -33.12 3.60 -1.43
CA VAL A 429 -34.32 4.26 -0.96
C VAL A 429 -34.86 3.42 0.18
N ALA A 430 -34.96 4.03 1.37
CA ALA A 430 -35.64 3.44 2.51
C ALA A 430 -37.10 3.15 2.14
N GLY A 431 -37.43 1.88 1.98
CA GLY A 431 -38.77 1.39 1.72
C GLY A 431 -39.14 0.33 2.76
N ASN A 432 -39.94 0.75 3.74
CA ASN A 432 -40.66 -0.11 4.67
C ASN A 432 -41.45 -1.22 3.94
N GLY A 433 -41.48 -2.43 4.53
CA GLY A 433 -42.53 -3.41 4.21
C GLY A 433 -42.11 -4.85 4.46
N ALA A 434 -42.49 -5.37 5.62
CA ALA A 434 -42.37 -6.78 6.00
C ALA A 434 -43.06 -7.75 5.01
N ASN A 435 -42.47 -8.94 4.83
CA ASN A 435 -43.22 -10.18 5.05
C ASN A 435 -42.31 -11.42 5.23
N VAL A 436 -42.80 -12.27 6.12
CA VAL A 436 -42.21 -13.49 6.70
C VAL A 436 -42.60 -14.72 5.89
N CYS A 437 -41.74 -15.76 5.98
CA CYS A 437 -41.99 -17.23 6.00
C CYS A 437 -41.07 -17.98 5.01
N ALA A 438 -40.59 -19.21 5.25
CA ALA A 438 -40.31 -20.06 6.41
C ALA A 438 -39.67 -21.36 5.87
N SER A 439 -38.77 -21.95 6.67
CA SER A 439 -38.40 -23.39 6.77
C SER A 439 -37.87 -24.18 5.56
N ALA A 440 -36.72 -24.85 5.74
CA ALA A 440 -36.67 -26.31 5.94
C ALA A 440 -35.25 -26.78 6.35
N ALA A 441 -35.21 -27.73 7.29
CA ALA A 441 -34.04 -28.38 7.87
C ALA A 441 -33.66 -29.69 7.13
N SER A 442 -32.40 -30.14 7.27
CA SER A 442 -31.94 -31.54 7.15
C SER A 442 -30.43 -31.56 7.42
N GLU A 443 -29.97 -31.99 8.59
CA GLU A 443 -29.51 -33.36 8.94
C GLU A 443 -28.16 -33.76 8.31
N ALA A 444 -27.13 -33.80 9.16
CA ALA A 444 -25.84 -34.45 8.91
C ALA A 444 -25.84 -35.87 9.49
N PRO A 445 -25.06 -36.81 8.93
CA PRO A 445 -24.59 -37.97 9.67
C PRO A 445 -23.07 -37.93 9.91
N GLN A 446 -22.74 -38.29 11.14
CA GLN A 446 -21.44 -38.57 11.71
C GLN A 446 -20.79 -39.81 11.10
N SER A 447 -19.45 -39.88 11.08
CA SER A 447 -18.75 -41.11 11.42
C SER A 447 -17.34 -40.87 11.96
N SER A 448 -17.03 -41.71 12.95
CA SER A 448 -15.93 -41.75 13.89
C SER A 448 -14.63 -42.35 13.32
N VAL A 449 -13.48 -41.90 13.83
CA VAL A 449 -12.25 -42.71 13.85
C VAL A 449 -11.58 -42.59 15.21
N MET A 450 -11.40 -43.73 15.87
CA MET A 450 -10.55 -43.99 17.04
C MET A 450 -9.16 -44.44 16.57
N ASP A 451 -8.11 -43.96 17.27
CA ASP A 451 -6.94 -44.68 17.83
C ASP A 451 -6.23 -45.76 16.97
N THR A 452 -4.90 -45.98 16.93
CA THR A 452 -3.74 -45.67 17.80
C THR A 452 -2.46 -46.12 17.06
N ALA A 453 -1.35 -45.37 17.15
CA ALA A 453 -0.09 -45.69 17.85
C ALA A 453 1.09 -46.36 17.08
N ASN A 454 2.19 -45.58 17.05
CA ASN A 454 3.59 -45.88 17.44
C ASN A 454 4.57 -46.78 16.65
N ALA A 455 5.84 -46.32 16.76
CA ALA A 455 7.16 -46.98 16.63
C ALA A 455 7.74 -47.11 15.20
N GLU A 456 9.03 -46.88 14.90
CA GLU A 456 10.26 -46.69 15.69
C GLU A 456 11.41 -46.20 14.78
N PHE A 457 12.43 -45.59 15.40
CA PHE A 457 13.71 -45.14 14.82
C PHE A 457 14.67 -46.30 14.46
N ALA A 458 15.60 -46.09 13.51
CA ALA A 458 17.07 -46.21 13.71
C ALA A 458 17.92 -46.19 12.41
N ASP A 459 18.92 -45.28 12.42
CA ASP A 459 20.32 -45.37 11.98
C ASP A 459 20.77 -46.02 10.64
N SER A 460 21.59 -45.27 9.89
CA SER A 460 23.06 -45.39 10.03
C SER A 460 23.82 -44.40 9.14
N ALA A 461 24.86 -43.80 9.72
CA ALA A 461 25.87 -42.98 9.07
C ALA A 461 27.24 -43.70 9.10
N ALA A 462 28.04 -43.55 8.03
CA ALA A 462 29.51 -43.59 7.93
C ALA A 462 29.89 -43.95 6.48
N ALA A 463 30.98 -43.52 5.85
CA ALA A 463 31.99 -42.50 6.03
C ALA A 463 32.89 -42.59 4.76
N ALA A 464 33.42 -41.47 4.26
CA ALA A 464 34.69 -41.42 3.51
C ALA A 464 35.12 -39.96 3.30
N ALA A 465 36.29 -39.61 3.84
CA ALA A 465 36.98 -38.34 3.67
C ALA A 465 38.06 -38.46 2.58
N ASP A 466 38.38 -37.36 1.87
CA ASP A 466 39.79 -37.04 1.57
C ASP A 466 40.06 -35.58 1.13
N SER A 467 41.26 -35.11 1.50
CA SER A 467 42.06 -33.95 1.05
C SER A 467 41.66 -32.50 1.45
N ALA A 468 42.54 -31.86 2.25
CA ALA A 468 42.48 -30.44 2.63
C ALA A 468 43.61 -29.62 1.95
N PRO A 469 43.38 -28.34 1.55
CA PRO A 469 44.43 -27.40 1.21
C PRO A 469 44.91 -26.57 2.43
N VAL A 470 46.15 -26.09 2.34
CA VAL A 470 46.89 -25.30 3.34
C VAL A 470 46.30 -23.89 3.50
N THR A 471 45.97 -23.46 4.72
CA THR A 471 45.45 -22.11 5.04
C THR A 471 46.55 -21.11 5.40
N ALA A 472 46.53 -19.92 4.78
CA ALA A 472 47.39 -18.79 5.13
C ALA A 472 47.03 -18.21 6.52
N SER A 473 47.96 -17.54 7.21
CA SER A 473 47.66 -16.97 8.54
C SER A 473 46.70 -15.77 8.45
N HIS A 474 45.90 -15.54 9.50
CA HIS A 474 44.90 -14.46 9.54
C HIS A 474 45.50 -13.07 9.28
N ALA A 475 46.72 -12.82 9.77
CA ALA A 475 47.42 -11.55 9.58
C ALA A 475 47.84 -11.32 8.11
N GLU A 476 48.27 -12.38 7.42
CA GLU A 476 48.64 -12.33 5.99
C GLU A 476 47.40 -12.14 5.11
N SER A 477 46.29 -12.81 5.46
CA SER A 477 45.01 -12.69 4.76
C SER A 477 44.42 -11.29 4.90
N MET A 478 44.48 -10.70 6.10
CA MET A 478 44.03 -9.34 6.37
C MET A 478 44.85 -8.29 5.59
N ALA A 479 46.17 -8.48 5.47
CA ALA A 479 47.03 -7.57 4.74
C ALA A 479 46.65 -7.51 3.24
N VAL A 480 46.35 -8.66 2.62
CA VAL A 480 45.92 -8.76 1.22
C VAL A 480 44.54 -8.11 1.03
N VAL A 481 43.60 -8.33 1.95
CA VAL A 481 42.25 -7.74 1.92
C VAL A 481 42.31 -6.21 1.96
N LEU A 482 43.10 -5.66 2.89
CA LEU A 482 43.29 -4.21 3.01
C LEU A 482 43.89 -3.61 1.74
N GLN A 483 44.83 -4.30 1.10
CA GLN A 483 45.48 -3.85 -0.12
C GLN A 483 44.52 -3.80 -1.32
N ILE A 484 43.65 -4.82 -1.46
CA ILE A 484 42.65 -4.89 -2.54
C ILE A 484 41.53 -3.86 -2.29
N LEU A 485 41.09 -3.69 -1.04
CA LEU A 485 40.10 -2.68 -0.68
C LEU A 485 40.60 -1.26 -0.92
N ALA A 486 41.85 -0.96 -0.53
CA ALA A 486 42.52 0.32 -0.80
C ALA A 486 42.53 0.66 -2.29
N GLN A 487 42.83 -0.34 -3.12
CA GLN A 487 42.85 -0.18 -4.58
C GLN A 487 41.44 -0.01 -5.16
N ALA A 488 40.43 -0.66 -4.58
CA ALA A 488 39.04 -0.57 -5.01
C ALA A 488 38.35 0.75 -4.62
N CYS A 489 38.68 1.31 -3.45
CA CYS A 489 38.11 2.56 -2.93
C CYS A 489 38.98 3.81 -3.19
N GLY A 490 40.21 3.63 -3.66
CA GLY A 490 41.13 4.73 -4.00
C GLY A 490 41.77 5.43 -2.79
N ARG A 491 41.86 4.74 -1.64
CA ARG A 491 42.48 5.26 -0.41
C ARG A 491 43.79 4.53 -0.09
N PRO A 492 44.77 5.16 0.57
CA PRO A 492 45.97 4.45 1.03
C PRO A 492 45.61 3.44 2.13
N VAL A 493 46.39 2.35 2.25
CA VAL A 493 46.11 1.24 3.17
C VAL A 493 46.13 1.70 4.63
N GLU A 494 46.99 2.68 4.98
CA GLU A 494 47.05 3.25 6.33
C GLU A 494 45.75 3.95 6.81
N ASP A 495 44.87 4.36 5.89
CA ASP A 495 43.60 5.01 6.22
C ASP A 495 42.45 4.02 6.44
N LEU A 496 42.69 2.72 6.22
CA LEU A 496 41.68 1.67 6.34
C LEU A 496 41.75 1.00 7.70
N ARG A 497 40.66 1.09 8.48
CA ARG A 497 40.54 0.46 9.79
C ARG A 497 39.54 -0.71 9.76
N PRO A 498 39.76 -1.80 10.51
CA PRO A 498 38.89 -2.97 10.50
C PRO A 498 37.41 -2.68 10.79
N GLU A 499 37.11 -1.61 11.53
CA GLU A 499 35.75 -1.23 11.94
C GLU A 499 34.98 -0.44 10.87
N MET A 500 35.64 -0.02 9.80
CA MET A 500 35.02 0.79 8.74
C MET A 500 34.02 -0.03 7.94
N ASP A 501 32.84 0.55 7.70
CA ASP A 501 31.78 -0.06 6.92
C ASP A 501 32.12 -0.01 5.41
N LEU A 502 32.00 -1.16 4.74
CA LEU A 502 32.37 -1.30 3.34
C LEU A 502 31.47 -0.46 2.41
N ARG A 503 30.21 -0.22 2.80
CA ARG A 503 29.20 0.49 2.00
C ARG A 503 29.12 1.97 2.34
N TYR A 504 29.13 2.32 3.62
CA TYR A 504 28.96 3.71 4.07
C TYR A 504 30.27 4.49 4.19
N ASP A 505 31.32 3.89 4.76
CA ASP A 505 32.60 4.59 4.99
C ASP A 505 33.55 4.52 3.79
N LEU A 506 33.52 3.39 3.05
CA LEU A 506 34.35 3.17 1.86
C LEU A 506 33.62 3.36 0.52
N ALA A 507 32.31 3.63 0.57
CA ALA A 507 31.46 3.85 -0.60
C ALA A 507 31.53 2.73 -1.67
N LEU A 508 31.79 1.48 -1.28
CA LEU A 508 31.83 0.35 -2.21
C LEU A 508 30.40 -0.05 -2.59
N ARG A 509 29.97 0.33 -3.80
CA ARG A 509 28.64 0.00 -4.34
C ARG A 509 28.51 -1.50 -4.62
N SER A 510 27.30 -2.05 -4.39
CA SER A 510 26.94 -3.47 -4.52
C SER A 510 27.36 -4.13 -5.85
N SER A 511 27.52 -3.39 -6.95
CA SER A 511 27.94 -3.94 -8.24
C SER A 511 29.43 -4.28 -8.36
N ARG A 512 30.31 -3.68 -7.52
CA ARG A 512 31.77 -3.95 -7.52
C ARG A 512 32.19 -4.97 -6.46
N PHE A 513 31.35 -5.20 -5.46
CA PHE A 513 31.61 -6.09 -4.33
C PHE A 513 31.88 -7.55 -4.75
N PRO A 514 31.13 -8.16 -5.70
CA PRO A 514 31.42 -9.53 -6.16
C PRO A 514 32.80 -9.66 -6.84
N HIS A 515 33.26 -8.61 -7.52
CA HIS A 515 34.58 -8.60 -8.16
C HIS A 515 35.72 -8.45 -7.15
N ILE A 516 35.54 -7.63 -6.11
CA ILE A 516 36.50 -7.50 -5.01
C ILE A 516 36.66 -8.85 -4.29
N VAL A 517 35.55 -9.53 -4.02
CA VAL A 517 35.56 -10.88 -3.43
C VAL A 517 36.29 -11.86 -4.35
N GLN A 518 36.00 -11.85 -5.66
CA GLN A 518 36.67 -12.71 -6.63
C GLN A 518 38.18 -12.43 -6.74
N ASP A 519 38.61 -11.18 -6.66
CA ASP A 519 40.02 -10.78 -6.65
C ASP A 519 40.73 -11.25 -5.38
N VAL A 520 40.05 -11.19 -4.23
CA VAL A 520 40.56 -11.67 -2.94
C VAL A 520 40.64 -13.20 -2.89
N GLU A 521 39.61 -13.91 -3.37
CA GLU A 521 39.61 -15.39 -3.52
C GLU A 521 40.79 -15.86 -4.38
N LYS A 522 41.02 -15.16 -5.49
CA LYS A 522 42.14 -15.44 -6.40
C LYS A 522 43.51 -15.14 -5.77
N ALA A 523 43.62 -14.07 -4.98
CA ALA A 523 44.87 -13.67 -4.34
C ALA A 523 45.25 -14.58 -3.15
N LEU A 524 44.26 -15.10 -2.43
CA LEU A 524 44.45 -15.94 -1.24
C LEU A 524 44.31 -17.44 -1.53
N GLY A 525 43.82 -17.83 -2.71
CA GLY A 525 43.66 -19.24 -3.11
C GLY A 525 42.56 -19.98 -2.34
N ILE A 526 41.52 -19.24 -1.92
CA ILE A 526 40.40 -19.74 -1.11
C ILE A 526 39.07 -19.59 -1.86
N THR A 527 38.08 -20.40 -1.49
CA THR A 527 36.70 -20.29 -2.00
C THR A 527 35.77 -19.98 -0.83
N VAL A 528 35.00 -18.90 -0.91
CA VAL A 528 34.12 -18.46 0.18
C VAL A 528 32.67 -18.86 -0.12
N ASN A 529 31.94 -19.32 0.89
CA ASN A 529 30.51 -19.57 0.72
C ASN A 529 29.76 -18.24 0.52
N PHE A 530 28.93 -18.18 -0.53
CA PHE A 530 28.17 -16.99 -0.89
C PHE A 530 27.25 -16.50 0.24
N GLU A 531 26.70 -17.41 1.06
CA GLU A 531 25.87 -17.04 2.21
C GLU A 531 26.63 -16.29 3.31
N ASP A 532 27.91 -16.63 3.53
CA ASP A 532 28.76 -15.96 4.52
C ASP A 532 29.15 -14.53 4.08
N LEU A 533 29.22 -14.31 2.76
CA LEU A 533 29.54 -13.01 2.16
C LEU A 533 28.36 -12.02 2.20
N LEU A 534 27.11 -12.51 2.24
CA LEU A 534 25.91 -11.67 2.35
C LEU A 534 25.83 -10.93 3.69
N GLN A 535 26.56 -11.41 4.72
CA GLN A 535 26.56 -10.89 6.08
C GLN A 535 27.78 -10.00 6.40
N VAL A 536 28.69 -9.78 5.43
CA VAL A 536 29.90 -8.96 5.62
C VAL A 536 29.54 -7.48 5.54
N SER A 537 29.80 -6.74 6.63
CA SER A 537 29.49 -5.31 6.74
C SER A 537 30.74 -4.43 6.85
N THR A 538 31.78 -4.91 7.55
CA THR A 538 33.02 -4.17 7.80
C THR A 538 34.26 -4.82 7.17
N ILE A 539 35.37 -4.07 7.09
CA ILE A 539 36.67 -4.59 6.66
C ILE A 539 37.12 -5.80 7.50
N GLY A 540 36.93 -5.73 8.82
CA GLY A 540 37.30 -6.78 9.76
C GLY A 540 36.45 -8.05 9.65
N ASP A 541 35.17 -7.92 9.27
CA ASP A 541 34.29 -9.06 9.00
C ASP A 541 34.76 -9.81 7.74
N LEU A 542 35.11 -9.05 6.69
CA LEU A 542 35.62 -9.60 5.44
C LEU A 542 36.91 -10.40 5.70
N GLY A 543 37.87 -9.83 6.42
CA GLY A 543 39.12 -10.51 6.73
C GLY A 543 38.95 -11.76 7.61
N ARG A 544 37.92 -11.83 8.46
CA ARG A 544 37.59 -13.02 9.27
C ARG A 544 37.02 -14.16 8.43
N VAL A 545 35.99 -13.87 7.61
CA VAL A 545 35.37 -14.84 6.69
C VAL A 545 36.43 -15.46 5.77
N LEU A 546 37.35 -14.63 5.27
CA LEU A 546 38.39 -15.06 4.33
C LEU A 546 39.53 -15.85 4.97
N SER A 547 39.75 -15.72 6.28
CA SER A 547 40.81 -16.48 6.96
C SER A 547 40.36 -17.89 7.39
N GLY A 548 39.25 -18.38 6.84
CA GLY A 548 38.66 -19.67 7.22
C GLY A 548 37.95 -19.66 8.59
N GLY A 549 37.82 -18.49 9.21
CA GLY A 549 37.03 -18.33 10.41
C GLY A 549 35.57 -18.08 10.02
N SER A 550 34.65 -18.96 10.42
CA SER A 550 33.23 -18.60 10.45
C SER A 550 33.09 -17.29 11.22
N ALA A 551 32.49 -16.27 10.61
CA ALA A 551 32.29 -14.95 11.22
C ALA A 551 31.54 -15.00 12.56
N PHE A 552 31.03 -16.18 12.96
CA PHE A 552 30.13 -16.33 14.08
C PHE A 552 30.47 -17.51 15.03
N ALA A 553 31.71 -17.97 15.18
CA ALA A 553 31.99 -18.98 16.24
C ALA A 553 31.78 -18.45 17.68
N GLY A 554 31.90 -17.13 17.90
CA GLY A 554 31.60 -16.47 19.18
C GLY A 554 30.33 -15.62 19.17
N GLN A 555 29.64 -15.54 18.02
CA GLN A 555 28.40 -14.79 17.88
C GLN A 555 27.21 -15.70 17.50
N ALA A 556 27.39 -16.90 16.94
CA ALA A 556 26.29 -17.77 16.52
C ALA A 556 25.43 -18.26 17.69
N GLU A 557 25.98 -18.44 18.89
CA GLU A 557 25.15 -18.69 20.08
C GLU A 557 24.31 -17.46 20.45
N HIS A 558 24.80 -16.24 20.22
CA HIS A 558 24.06 -15.00 20.47
C HIS A 558 23.12 -14.56 19.32
N THR A 559 23.42 -14.89 18.06
CA THR A 559 22.61 -14.53 16.89
C THR A 559 21.59 -15.61 16.53
N ALA A 560 21.85 -16.89 16.79
CA ALA A 560 20.81 -17.91 16.66
C ALA A 560 19.77 -17.77 17.79
N GLU A 561 20.19 -17.41 19.01
CA GLU A 561 19.26 -16.96 20.05
C GLU A 561 18.55 -15.68 19.67
N ARG A 562 19.21 -14.68 19.05
CA ARG A 562 18.53 -13.45 18.61
C ARG A 562 17.61 -13.64 17.41
N ALA A 563 17.92 -14.45 16.41
CA ALA A 563 17.08 -14.64 15.22
C ALA A 563 15.93 -15.61 15.49
N SER A 564 16.16 -16.66 16.29
CA SER A 564 15.09 -17.52 16.82
C SER A 564 14.20 -16.77 17.82
N ALA A 565 14.78 -15.84 18.61
CA ALA A 565 13.98 -14.90 19.39
C ALA A 565 13.25 -13.92 18.46
N THR A 566 13.87 -13.34 17.43
CA THR A 566 13.25 -12.28 16.60
C THR A 566 12.12 -12.79 15.71
N ALA A 567 12.15 -14.05 15.29
CA ALA A 567 11.01 -14.70 14.63
C ALA A 567 9.88 -15.07 15.61
N LYS A 568 10.20 -15.30 16.89
CA LYS A 568 9.25 -15.50 18.00
C LYS A 568 8.88 -14.20 18.74
N LEU A 569 9.36 -13.04 18.28
CA LEU A 569 9.13 -11.72 18.88
C LEU A 569 7.91 -11.03 18.26
N CYS A 570 7.14 -11.74 17.44
CA CYS A 570 6.07 -11.20 16.61
C CYS A 570 4.73 -11.45 17.28
N ALA A 571 4.50 -10.73 18.36
CA ALA A 571 3.26 -10.74 19.09
C ALA A 571 2.27 -9.78 18.39
N GLU A 572 1.02 -10.19 18.16
CA GLU A 572 -0.07 -9.33 17.69
C GLU A 572 -0.20 -8.04 18.56
N PRO A 573 -0.80 -6.93 18.09
CA PRO A 573 -0.97 -5.75 18.95
C PRO A 573 -1.82 -6.10 20.18
N LEU A 574 -1.41 -5.60 21.35
CA LEU A 574 -2.20 -5.70 22.57
C LEU A 574 -3.54 -4.98 22.36
N ARG A 575 -4.63 -5.65 22.72
CA ARG A 575 -5.99 -5.11 22.64
C ARG A 575 -6.58 -4.95 24.03
N ARG A 576 -7.44 -3.95 24.16
CA ARG A 576 -8.08 -3.53 25.41
C ARG A 576 -9.45 -4.18 25.56
N PHE A 577 -9.66 -4.92 26.64
CA PHE A 577 -10.88 -5.69 26.89
C PHE A 577 -11.42 -5.54 28.29
N ALA A 578 -12.72 -5.82 28.42
CA ALA A 578 -13.40 -5.95 29.70
C ALA A 578 -13.10 -7.33 30.32
N PRO A 579 -13.00 -7.42 31.65
CA PRO A 579 -12.85 -8.68 32.35
C PRO A 579 -14.10 -9.57 32.20
N LEU A 580 -13.88 -10.89 32.25
CA LEU A 580 -14.91 -11.92 32.22
C LEU A 580 -15.63 -12.02 33.55
N LYS A 581 -16.94 -12.26 33.53
CA LYS A 581 -17.75 -12.37 34.76
C LYS A 581 -17.69 -13.74 35.45
N ALA A 582 -17.42 -14.84 34.73
CA ALA A 582 -17.28 -16.18 35.30
C ALA A 582 -16.59 -17.16 34.33
N LEU A 583 -15.80 -18.12 34.86
CA LEU A 583 -15.33 -19.29 34.10
C LEU A 583 -16.47 -20.32 33.94
N PRO A 584 -16.62 -20.97 32.77
CA PRO A 584 -17.49 -22.12 32.62
C PRO A 584 -16.97 -23.32 33.46
N PRO A 585 -17.87 -24.19 33.96
CA PRO A 585 -17.46 -25.40 34.67
C PRO A 585 -16.68 -26.36 33.75
N ASP A 586 -15.72 -27.10 34.34
CA ASP A 586 -14.85 -28.05 33.65
C ASP A 586 -15.61 -28.96 32.67
N GLY A 587 -15.13 -29.02 31.42
CA GLY A 587 -15.70 -29.87 30.36
C GLY A 587 -16.80 -29.23 29.50
N CYS A 588 -17.20 -27.97 29.76
CA CYS A 588 -18.02 -27.21 28.83
C CYS A 588 -17.16 -26.53 27.76
N ASN A 589 -17.21 -27.05 26.53
CA ASN A 589 -16.59 -26.44 25.34
C ASN A 589 -17.40 -25.19 24.89
N ARG A 590 -17.48 -24.16 25.74
CA ARG A 590 -18.06 -22.86 25.41
C ARG A 590 -16.95 -21.82 25.29
N ASP A 591 -16.94 -21.12 24.17
CA ASP A 591 -15.99 -20.07 23.83
C ASP A 591 -15.98 -18.96 24.89
N LEU A 592 -14.80 -18.67 25.47
CA LEU A 592 -14.60 -17.54 26.38
C LEU A 592 -14.50 -16.26 25.55
N ARG A 593 -15.32 -15.26 25.86
CA ARG A 593 -15.43 -14.03 25.05
C ARG A 593 -15.08 -12.79 25.82
N LEU A 594 -13.96 -12.18 25.46
CA LEU A 594 -13.59 -10.85 25.94
C LEU A 594 -14.35 -9.79 25.14
N GLU A 595 -14.96 -8.83 25.83
CA GLU A 595 -15.63 -7.71 25.19
C GLU A 595 -14.63 -6.57 24.95
N PRO A 596 -14.52 -6.03 23.73
CA PRO A 596 -13.63 -4.90 23.46
C PRO A 596 -14.09 -3.66 24.23
N LEU A 597 -13.15 -2.96 24.88
CA LEU A 597 -13.44 -1.71 25.57
C LEU A 597 -13.01 -0.51 24.71
N PRO A 598 -13.96 0.32 24.22
CA PRO A 598 -13.61 1.51 23.45
C PRO A 598 -12.84 2.50 24.32
N LEU A 599 -11.79 3.10 23.77
CA LEU A 599 -11.16 4.27 24.37
C LEU A 599 -11.82 5.53 23.84
N ASP A 600 -12.12 6.45 24.75
CA ASP A 600 -12.39 7.83 24.37
C ASP A 600 -11.13 8.66 24.61
N PRO A 601 -10.41 9.08 23.55
CA PRO A 601 -9.20 9.90 23.70
C PRO A 601 -9.50 11.27 24.34
N SER A 602 -10.77 11.70 24.36
CA SER A 602 -11.20 12.94 25.03
C SER A 602 -11.59 12.73 26.51
N ALA A 603 -11.62 11.49 26.98
CA ALA A 603 -11.89 11.23 28.38
C ALA A 603 -10.67 11.59 29.24
N SER A 604 -10.94 12.10 30.45
CA SER A 604 -9.95 12.28 31.49
C SER A 604 -9.99 11.09 32.44
N GLY A 605 -8.87 10.41 32.59
CA GLY A 605 -8.64 9.39 33.60
C GLY A 605 -8.29 10.01 34.96
N ILE A 606 -7.39 9.36 35.69
CA ILE A 606 -6.81 9.86 36.93
C ILE A 606 -6.03 11.14 36.63
N ASN A 607 -6.49 12.23 37.25
CA ASN A 607 -5.87 13.55 37.13
C ASN A 607 -4.56 13.62 37.93
N LEU A 608 -3.51 12.99 37.42
CA LEU A 608 -2.14 13.11 37.91
C LEU A 608 -1.53 14.45 37.49
N GLN A 609 -0.92 15.13 38.44
CA GLN A 609 -0.34 16.44 38.30
C GLN A 609 1.15 16.42 38.71
N PRO A 610 1.96 17.32 38.15
CA PRO A 610 3.35 17.48 38.59
C PRO A 610 3.45 17.73 40.09
N GLY A 611 4.32 16.96 40.76
CA GLY A 611 4.53 17.01 42.20
C GLY A 611 3.54 16.21 43.04
N ASP A 612 2.62 15.47 42.44
CA ASP A 612 1.79 14.50 43.17
C ASP A 612 2.67 13.42 43.82
N ALA A 613 2.37 13.09 45.08
CA ALA A 613 3.16 12.17 45.87
C ALA A 613 2.55 10.76 45.81
N VAL A 614 3.17 9.88 45.02
CA VAL A 614 2.72 8.51 44.76
C VAL A 614 3.64 7.51 45.43
N LEU A 615 3.10 6.68 46.31
CA LEU A 615 3.86 5.64 47.01
C LEU A 615 3.75 4.31 46.24
N LEU A 616 4.90 3.70 45.94
CA LEU A 616 4.98 2.47 45.14
C LEU A 616 5.16 1.25 46.06
N CYS A 617 4.15 0.39 46.11
CA CYS A 617 4.17 -0.88 46.83
C CYS A 617 4.54 -2.00 45.85
N VAL A 618 5.85 -2.27 45.71
CA VAL A 618 6.39 -3.07 44.60
C VAL A 618 7.02 -4.35 45.11
N LEU A 619 6.55 -5.47 44.55
CA LEU A 619 7.05 -6.81 44.85
C LEU A 619 7.90 -7.38 43.71
N ASP A 620 7.85 -6.76 42.52
CA ASP A 620 8.68 -7.09 41.37
C ASP A 620 9.62 -5.94 40.97
N ALA A 621 10.93 -6.18 41.11
CA ALA A 621 11.98 -5.21 40.87
C ALA A 621 12.27 -4.91 39.38
N TYR A 622 11.87 -5.80 38.47
CA TYR A 622 12.39 -5.82 37.11
C TYR A 622 11.50 -5.05 36.13
N ILE A 623 10.19 -5.08 36.37
CA ILE A 623 9.22 -4.39 35.50
C ILE A 623 9.07 -2.90 35.83
N LEU A 624 9.33 -2.51 37.08
CA LEU A 624 8.97 -1.20 37.62
C LEU A 624 9.50 0.00 36.79
N PRO A 625 10.78 0.06 36.39
CA PRO A 625 11.27 1.19 35.61
C PRO A 625 10.66 1.26 34.20
N ARG A 626 10.22 0.13 33.64
CA ARG A 626 9.61 0.06 32.31
C ARG A 626 8.14 0.44 32.36
N LEU A 627 7.45 0.01 33.41
CA LEU A 627 6.04 0.32 33.63
C LEU A 627 5.85 1.81 33.93
N LEU A 628 6.72 2.40 34.77
CA LEU A 628 6.58 3.80 35.19
C LEU A 628 7.21 4.81 34.22
N SER A 629 7.94 4.37 33.19
CA SER A 629 8.55 5.27 32.22
C SER A 629 7.51 6.18 31.54
N GLY A 630 6.30 5.67 31.32
CA GLY A 630 5.20 6.40 30.71
C GLY A 630 4.61 7.52 31.56
N ILE A 631 4.79 7.48 32.88
CA ILE A 631 4.27 8.52 33.79
C ILE A 631 5.37 9.30 34.53
N ALA A 632 6.62 8.83 34.49
CA ALA A 632 7.77 9.51 35.09
C ALA A 632 7.95 10.97 34.64
N PRO A 633 7.74 11.34 33.36
CA PRO A 633 7.82 12.73 32.94
C PRO A 633 6.90 13.66 33.72
N LEU A 634 5.71 13.22 34.14
CA LEU A 634 4.76 14.06 34.89
C LEU A 634 5.41 14.76 36.09
N GLY A 635 6.51 14.24 36.63
CA GLY A 635 7.26 14.89 37.70
C GLY A 635 6.65 14.61 39.07
N CYS A 636 5.95 13.49 39.20
CA CYS A 636 5.46 12.98 40.47
C CYS A 636 6.62 12.67 41.42
N VAL A 637 6.36 12.78 42.72
CA VAL A 637 7.25 12.26 43.76
C VAL A 637 6.92 10.79 43.96
N LEU A 638 7.83 9.91 43.56
CA LEU A 638 7.67 8.47 43.63
C LEU A 638 8.40 7.94 44.87
N GLY A 639 7.63 7.43 45.83
CA GLY A 639 8.18 6.65 46.94
C GLY A 639 8.57 5.27 46.43
N VAL A 640 9.87 4.97 46.39
CA VAL A 640 10.42 3.71 45.87
C VAL A 640 11.07 2.94 47.03
N PRO A 641 10.81 1.62 47.19
CA PRO A 641 11.54 0.79 48.15
C PRO A 641 13.05 0.95 48.01
N GLN A 642 13.76 1.14 49.11
CA GLN A 642 15.20 1.45 49.11
C GLN A 642 16.06 0.49 48.26
N PRO A 643 15.83 -0.84 48.24
CA PRO A 643 16.58 -1.76 47.39
C PRO A 643 16.39 -1.53 45.87
N LEU A 644 15.33 -0.84 45.45
CA LEU A 644 14.98 -0.61 44.05
C LEU A 644 15.39 0.76 43.52
N LEU A 645 15.94 1.63 44.36
CA LEU A 645 16.28 3.00 43.98
C LEU A 645 17.29 3.07 42.82
N GLU A 646 18.35 2.28 42.85
CA GLU A 646 19.35 2.27 41.77
C GLU A 646 18.75 1.82 40.44
N ARG A 647 17.88 0.80 40.46
CA ARG A 647 17.17 0.31 39.26
C ARG A 647 16.18 1.34 38.72
N CYS A 648 15.62 2.18 39.59
CA CYS A 648 14.68 3.25 39.22
C CYS A 648 15.37 4.56 38.81
N ALA A 649 16.71 4.67 38.89
CA ALA A 649 17.44 5.89 38.52
C ALA A 649 17.10 6.45 37.11
N PRO A 650 16.77 5.64 36.08
CA PRO A 650 16.30 6.16 34.80
C PRO A 650 15.00 6.99 34.89
N LEU A 651 14.09 6.66 35.82
CA LEU A 651 12.85 7.42 36.03
C LEU A 651 13.14 8.85 36.50
N ALA A 652 14.20 9.03 37.30
CA ALA A 652 14.64 10.36 37.73
C ALA A 652 15.17 11.19 36.55
N LYS A 653 15.89 10.56 35.62
CA LYS A 653 16.35 11.21 34.38
C LYS A 653 15.16 11.57 33.48
N ALA A 654 14.09 10.79 33.51
CA ALA A 654 12.87 11.04 32.76
C ALA A 654 11.98 12.15 33.37
N GLY A 655 12.22 12.56 34.63
CA GLY A 655 11.53 13.69 35.27
C GLY A 655 10.96 13.41 36.66
N ALA A 656 10.89 12.15 37.10
CA ALA A 656 10.32 11.80 38.40
C ALA A 656 11.23 12.20 39.57
N ARG A 657 10.65 12.51 40.73
CA ARG A 657 11.43 12.70 41.96
C ARG A 657 11.36 11.43 42.80
N LEU A 658 12.46 10.71 42.92
CA LEU A 658 12.49 9.46 43.69
C LEU A 658 12.76 9.74 45.17
N MET A 659 12.03 9.07 46.06
CA MET A 659 12.25 9.11 47.50
C MET A 659 12.39 7.68 48.04
N PRO A 660 13.44 7.37 48.84
CA PRO A 660 13.55 6.07 49.49
C PRO A 660 12.36 5.80 50.41
N LEU A 661 11.84 4.59 50.35
CA LEU A 661 10.94 4.01 51.35
C LEU A 661 11.69 2.89 52.08
N ASP A 662 11.70 2.95 53.41
CA ASP A 662 12.23 1.89 54.27
C ASP A 662 11.18 0.79 54.45
N ILE A 663 10.93 0.05 53.37
CA ILE A 663 9.99 -1.07 53.34
C ILE A 663 10.73 -2.29 52.78
N ASP A 664 10.80 -3.36 53.57
CA ASP A 664 11.24 -4.67 53.11
C ASP A 664 10.03 -5.59 52.92
N LEU A 665 9.61 -5.76 51.68
CA LEU A 665 8.51 -6.66 51.31
C LEU A 665 8.97 -8.12 51.06
N GLY A 666 10.17 -8.48 51.53
CA GLY A 666 10.86 -9.75 51.24
C GLY A 666 10.20 -11.07 51.70
N LYS A 667 10.87 -12.17 51.35
CA LYS A 667 10.32 -13.52 51.12
C LYS A 667 9.70 -14.28 52.32
N GLY A 668 9.70 -13.76 53.55
CA GLY A 668 9.41 -14.59 54.74
C GLY A 668 8.81 -13.94 55.98
N GLY A 669 8.36 -12.69 55.94
CA GLY A 669 7.77 -12.02 57.11
C GLY A 669 6.30 -12.39 57.39
N GLU A 670 5.89 -12.40 58.67
CA GLU A 670 4.48 -12.46 59.06
C GLU A 670 3.71 -11.26 58.49
N THR A 671 2.52 -11.48 57.91
CA THR A 671 1.71 -10.43 57.25
C THR A 671 1.48 -9.21 58.14
N ALA A 672 1.27 -9.40 59.44
CA ALA A 672 1.05 -8.32 60.40
C ALA A 672 2.29 -7.42 60.58
N LEU A 673 3.50 -8.01 60.56
CA LEU A 673 4.75 -7.26 60.67
C LEU A 673 4.98 -6.37 59.43
N VAL A 674 4.77 -6.95 58.24
CA VAL A 674 4.92 -6.21 56.97
C VAL A 674 3.84 -5.13 56.84
N ALA A 675 2.60 -5.40 57.28
CA ALA A 675 1.55 -4.38 57.34
C ALA A 675 1.94 -3.21 58.27
N SER A 676 2.54 -3.49 59.43
CA SER A 676 3.02 -2.45 60.34
C SER A 676 4.17 -1.64 59.76
N GLN A 677 5.11 -2.26 59.05
CA GLN A 677 6.19 -1.56 58.33
C GLN A 677 5.63 -0.66 57.23
N LEU A 678 4.65 -1.14 56.48
CA LEU A 678 3.99 -0.38 55.42
C LEU A 678 3.23 0.83 55.98
N GLN A 679 2.53 0.67 57.10
CA GLN A 679 1.87 1.78 57.81
C GLN A 679 2.89 2.83 58.29
N ALA A 680 4.03 2.40 58.84
CA ALA A 680 5.10 3.31 59.26
C ALA A 680 5.70 4.07 58.07
N ALA A 681 5.99 3.37 56.96
CA ALA A 681 6.54 4.00 55.77
C ALA A 681 5.56 4.97 55.09
N VAL A 682 4.25 4.69 55.12
CA VAL A 682 3.22 5.64 54.66
C VAL A 682 3.25 6.90 55.55
N ALA A 683 3.35 6.75 56.86
CA ALA A 683 3.44 7.88 57.79
C ALA A 683 4.71 8.71 57.57
N ASP A 684 5.87 8.06 57.39
CA ASP A 684 7.15 8.73 57.13
C ASP A 684 7.14 9.45 55.78
N PHE A 685 6.58 8.81 54.74
CA PHE A 685 6.43 9.43 53.42
C PHE A 685 5.49 10.64 53.47
N ALA A 686 4.36 10.52 54.18
CA ALA A 686 3.43 11.61 54.41
C ALA A 686 4.05 12.74 55.23
N GLN A 687 4.89 12.44 56.22
CA GLN A 687 5.62 13.45 56.98
C GLN A 687 6.61 14.21 56.11
N ALA A 688 7.30 13.53 55.19
CA ALA A 688 8.29 14.14 54.31
C ALA A 688 7.65 15.00 53.19
N GLN A 689 6.53 14.58 52.61
CA GLN A 689 5.87 15.28 51.48
C GLN A 689 4.65 16.12 51.89
N GLY A 690 4.16 15.95 53.12
CA GLY A 690 2.96 16.60 53.63
C GLY A 690 1.63 15.97 53.17
N ARG A 691 1.67 15.01 52.23
CA ARG A 691 0.49 14.35 51.63
C ARG A 691 0.86 13.01 50.99
N VAL A 692 -0.15 12.19 50.72
CA VAL A 692 -0.08 10.98 49.89
C VAL A 692 -1.21 11.04 48.88
N ASP A 693 -0.90 11.35 47.61
CA ASP A 693 -1.90 11.53 46.56
C ASP A 693 -2.36 10.20 45.96
N GLY A 694 -1.45 9.21 45.88
CA GLY A 694 -1.73 7.93 45.26
C GLY A 694 -0.94 6.77 45.84
N LEU A 695 -1.52 5.57 45.75
CA LEU A 695 -0.83 4.31 46.00
C LEU A 695 -0.79 3.49 44.71
N PHE A 696 0.36 2.93 44.37
CA PHE A 696 0.48 2.07 43.19
C PHE A 696 1.08 0.71 43.56
N PHE A 697 0.33 -0.36 43.32
CA PHE A 697 0.69 -1.72 43.67
C PHE A 697 1.18 -2.51 42.44
N VAL A 698 2.34 -3.13 42.56
CA VAL A 698 2.90 -4.00 41.52
C VAL A 698 3.20 -5.38 42.15
N PRO A 699 2.32 -6.38 41.95
CA PRO A 699 2.54 -7.73 42.47
C PRO A 699 3.74 -8.43 41.79
N PRO A 700 4.26 -9.53 42.36
CA PRO A 700 5.36 -10.28 41.75
C PRO A 700 4.93 -10.90 40.42
N VAL A 701 5.77 -10.82 39.39
CA VAL A 701 5.49 -11.44 38.09
C VAL A 701 5.71 -12.96 38.19
N PRO A 702 4.76 -13.81 37.77
CA PRO A 702 4.95 -15.25 37.74
C PRO A 702 6.16 -15.69 36.88
N ALA A 703 6.81 -16.78 37.29
CA ALA A 703 7.95 -17.33 36.54
C ALA A 703 7.54 -17.75 35.12
N GLY A 704 8.40 -17.47 34.12
CA GLY A 704 8.21 -17.90 32.74
C GLY A 704 7.58 -16.88 31.78
N ILE A 705 7.11 -15.72 32.28
CA ILE A 705 6.57 -14.64 31.44
C ILE A 705 7.66 -13.71 30.90
N MET A 706 8.72 -13.51 31.67
CA MET A 706 9.88 -12.72 31.29
C MET A 706 11.13 -13.59 31.36
N VAL A 707 12.12 -13.32 30.49
CA VAL A 707 13.46 -13.93 30.59
C VAL A 707 13.96 -13.68 32.01
N ALA A 708 13.93 -14.71 32.84
CA ALA A 708 14.27 -14.61 34.25
C ALA A 708 15.74 -14.18 34.40
N PRO A 709 16.09 -13.35 35.40
CA PRO A 709 17.47 -13.31 35.88
C PRO A 709 17.84 -14.70 36.45
N SER A 710 19.13 -14.91 36.70
CA SER A 710 19.69 -16.11 37.32
C SER A 710 18.82 -16.71 38.45
N ALA A 711 18.90 -18.03 38.63
CA ALA A 711 18.09 -18.84 39.55
C ALA A 711 17.97 -18.34 41.02
N ASP A 712 18.82 -17.40 41.45
CA ASP A 712 18.82 -16.79 42.78
C ASP A 712 17.77 -15.66 42.96
N ASP A 713 17.19 -15.10 41.89
CA ASP A 713 16.35 -13.89 41.92
C ASP A 713 14.82 -14.15 41.84
N VAL A 714 14.35 -15.40 41.83
CA VAL A 714 12.91 -15.73 41.67
C VAL A 714 12.08 -15.23 42.88
N PRO A 715 11.23 -14.19 42.77
CA PRO A 715 10.41 -13.74 43.89
C PRO A 715 9.45 -14.87 44.33
N PRO A 716 9.21 -15.06 45.63
CA PRO A 716 8.25 -16.04 46.09
C PRO A 716 6.86 -15.52 45.74
N GLN A 717 6.00 -16.38 45.22
CA GLN A 717 4.61 -16.02 45.01
C GLN A 717 3.97 -15.81 46.39
N ALA A 718 3.69 -14.56 46.75
CA ALA A 718 2.86 -14.26 47.91
C ALA A 718 1.41 -14.63 47.57
N ALA A 719 0.73 -15.32 48.50
CA ALA A 719 -0.67 -15.66 48.31
C ALA A 719 -1.51 -14.38 48.06
N PRO A 720 -2.45 -14.37 47.08
CA PRO A 720 -3.27 -13.20 46.76
C PRO A 720 -3.99 -12.57 47.97
N GLU A 721 -4.42 -13.40 48.94
CA GLU A 721 -5.04 -12.95 50.19
C GLU A 721 -4.09 -12.10 51.05
N ARG A 722 -2.80 -12.46 51.08
CA ARG A 722 -1.76 -11.67 51.77
C ARG A 722 -1.57 -10.31 51.10
N LEU A 723 -1.61 -10.25 49.77
CA LEU A 723 -1.48 -9.00 49.01
C LEU A 723 -2.67 -8.07 49.26
N GLY A 724 -3.89 -8.61 49.27
CA GLY A 724 -5.10 -7.87 49.63
C GLY A 724 -5.01 -7.22 51.02
N ALA A 725 -4.60 -7.99 52.03
CA ALA A 725 -4.47 -7.48 53.41
C ALA A 725 -3.40 -6.38 53.57
N LEU A 726 -2.27 -6.49 52.85
CA LEU A 726 -1.23 -5.44 52.84
C LEU A 726 -1.74 -4.17 52.16
N MET A 727 -2.48 -4.31 51.06
CA MET A 727 -3.06 -3.19 50.34
C MET A 727 -4.11 -2.44 51.17
N GLU A 728 -5.03 -3.16 51.82
CA GLU A 728 -5.98 -2.58 52.76
C GLU A 728 -5.29 -1.78 53.87
N SER A 729 -4.20 -2.33 54.43
CA SER A 729 -3.41 -1.68 55.47
C SER A 729 -2.75 -0.38 54.99
N ALA A 730 -2.25 -0.36 53.75
CA ALA A 730 -1.66 0.83 53.15
C ALA A 730 -2.70 1.91 52.85
N ILE A 731 -3.85 1.52 52.28
CA ILE A 731 -4.95 2.43 51.96
C ILE A 731 -5.45 3.09 53.25
N ALA A 732 -5.73 2.30 54.29
CA ALA A 732 -6.18 2.82 55.58
C ALA A 732 -5.19 3.80 56.21
N ALA A 733 -3.88 3.57 56.04
CA ALA A 733 -2.84 4.48 56.51
C ALA A 733 -2.72 5.76 55.68
N ALA A 734 -2.95 5.69 54.36
CA ALA A 734 -2.78 6.82 53.44
C ALA A 734 -4.01 7.74 53.37
N VAL A 735 -5.23 7.23 53.61
CA VAL A 735 -6.48 8.01 53.57
C VAL A 735 -6.44 9.28 54.44
N PRO A 736 -5.95 9.25 55.69
CA PRO A 736 -5.81 10.47 56.51
C PRO A 736 -4.87 11.54 55.92
N HIS A 737 -4.04 11.17 54.94
CA HIS A 737 -3.05 12.03 54.30
C HIS A 737 -3.44 12.49 52.89
N GLY A 738 -4.72 12.35 52.51
CA GLY A 738 -5.28 12.94 51.29
C GLY A 738 -5.28 12.04 50.06
N LEU A 739 -5.33 10.72 50.25
CA LEU A 739 -5.33 9.73 49.17
C LEU A 739 -6.45 9.98 48.14
N ARG A 740 -6.10 10.13 46.86
CA ARG A 740 -7.05 10.39 45.76
C ARG A 740 -7.29 9.17 44.88
N PHE A 741 -6.27 8.34 44.65
CA PHE A 741 -6.39 7.16 43.81
C PHE A 741 -5.53 5.99 44.29
N VAL A 742 -5.94 4.78 43.91
CA VAL A 742 -5.17 3.54 44.09
C VAL A 742 -5.12 2.82 42.75
N GLY A 743 -3.91 2.44 42.35
CA GLY A 743 -3.68 1.68 41.12
C GLY A 743 -3.02 0.33 41.39
N SER A 744 -3.31 -0.65 40.54
CA SER A 744 -2.55 -1.90 40.47
C SER A 744 -2.21 -2.26 39.03
N CYS A 745 -1.04 -2.86 38.81
CA CYS A 745 -0.65 -3.39 37.50
C CYS A 745 -0.07 -4.78 37.63
N SER A 746 -0.85 -5.78 37.22
CA SER A 746 -0.48 -7.20 37.28
C SER A 746 -0.03 -7.67 35.90
N VAL A 747 1.11 -8.36 35.83
CA VAL A 747 1.54 -9.07 34.62
C VAL A 747 1.39 -10.56 34.86
N LEU A 748 0.53 -11.20 34.08
CA LEU A 748 0.04 -12.57 34.30
C LEU A 748 0.18 -13.39 33.00
N PRO A 749 0.26 -14.72 33.10
CA PRO A 749 0.25 -15.55 31.90
C PRO A 749 -1.12 -15.45 31.22
N PRO A 750 -1.20 -15.64 29.90
CA PRO A 750 -2.43 -15.46 29.14
C PRO A 750 -3.39 -16.65 29.28
N GLU A 751 -3.82 -16.89 30.51
CA GLU A 751 -4.73 -17.97 30.88
C GLU A 751 -6.13 -17.41 31.13
N ALA A 752 -7.15 -18.22 30.82
CA ALA A 752 -8.56 -17.86 31.01
C ALA A 752 -8.90 -17.41 32.43
N GLU A 753 -8.26 -18.02 33.44
CA GLU A 753 -8.46 -17.68 34.85
C GLU A 753 -7.99 -16.26 35.20
N ASN A 754 -6.98 -15.75 34.51
CA ASN A 754 -6.48 -14.39 34.70
C ASN A 754 -7.39 -13.33 34.05
N CYS A 755 -8.38 -13.78 33.28
CA CYS A 755 -9.37 -12.91 32.64
C CYS A 755 -10.59 -12.61 33.51
N ILE A 756 -10.75 -13.24 34.68
CA ILE A 756 -11.98 -13.14 35.48
C ILE A 756 -11.96 -11.90 36.38
N PHE A 757 -13.08 -11.18 36.46
CA PHE A 757 -13.31 -10.06 37.38
C PHE A 757 -13.00 -10.39 38.85
N ASP A 758 -13.17 -11.65 39.23
CA ASP A 758 -13.25 -12.11 40.62
C ASP A 758 -11.92 -12.44 41.31
N ALA A 759 -10.79 -12.04 40.73
CA ALA A 759 -9.50 -12.35 41.30
C ALA A 759 -9.32 -11.68 42.69
N PRO A 760 -8.67 -12.36 43.67
CA PRO A 760 -8.66 -11.92 45.06
C PRO A 760 -8.02 -10.54 45.29
N LEU A 761 -7.05 -10.14 44.47
CA LEU A 761 -6.36 -8.86 44.59
C LEU A 761 -7.28 -7.69 44.22
N GLU A 762 -8.01 -7.80 43.11
CA GLU A 762 -8.92 -6.75 42.65
C GLU A 762 -10.19 -6.68 43.50
N LYS A 763 -10.67 -7.81 44.03
CA LYS A 763 -11.73 -7.79 45.06
C LYS A 763 -11.31 -6.98 46.29
N ALA A 764 -10.07 -7.14 46.75
CA ALA A 764 -9.54 -6.36 47.85
C ALA A 764 -9.36 -4.87 47.47
N LEU A 765 -8.94 -4.59 46.23
CA LEU A 765 -8.80 -3.22 45.69
C LEU A 765 -10.15 -2.50 45.68
N ASP A 766 -11.17 -3.14 45.12
CA ASP A 766 -12.53 -2.59 45.01
C ASP A 766 -13.15 -2.41 46.40
N ALA A 767 -13.06 -3.42 47.27
CA ALA A 767 -13.63 -3.35 48.62
C ALA A 767 -12.98 -2.25 49.47
N ALA A 768 -11.65 -2.14 49.43
CA ALA A 768 -10.91 -1.14 50.19
C ALA A 768 -11.19 0.28 49.66
N ALA A 769 -11.26 0.45 48.34
CA ALA A 769 -11.51 1.76 47.75
C ALA A 769 -12.96 2.23 47.91
N HIS A 770 -13.95 1.34 47.78
CA HIS A 770 -15.36 1.65 48.03
C HIS A 770 -15.61 2.09 49.48
N ALA A 771 -14.91 1.49 50.45
CA ALA A 771 -15.03 1.88 51.86
C ALA A 771 -14.54 3.31 52.15
N HIS A 772 -13.64 3.85 51.31
CA HIS A 772 -12.97 5.14 51.53
C HIS A 772 -13.26 6.20 50.45
N GLY A 773 -14.02 5.87 49.40
CA GLY A 773 -14.39 6.81 48.33
C GLY A 773 -13.23 7.23 47.43
N VAL A 774 -12.28 6.35 47.20
CA VAL A 774 -11.03 6.61 46.47
C VAL A 774 -11.13 6.07 45.03
N ALA A 775 -10.56 6.76 44.03
CA ALA A 775 -10.59 6.29 42.64
C ALA A 775 -9.70 5.05 42.44
N VAL A 776 -10.14 4.10 41.62
CA VAL A 776 -9.45 2.81 41.42
C VAL A 776 -9.03 2.63 39.97
N ARG A 777 -7.83 2.07 39.77
CA ARG A 777 -7.44 1.54 38.47
C ARG A 777 -6.62 0.25 38.53
N ALA A 778 -7.23 -0.87 38.14
CA ALA A 778 -6.57 -2.16 38.00
C ALA A 778 -6.27 -2.46 36.53
N ILE A 779 -5.00 -2.75 36.22
CA ILE A 779 -4.53 -3.08 34.89
C ILE A 779 -3.97 -4.50 34.91
N ARG A 780 -4.50 -5.39 34.08
CA ARG A 780 -3.94 -6.72 33.86
C ARG A 780 -3.32 -6.80 32.48
N MET A 781 -2.04 -7.13 32.43
CA MET A 781 -1.31 -7.35 31.19
C MET A 781 -1.10 -8.86 31.07
N LEU A 782 -1.81 -9.48 30.13
CA LEU A 782 -1.70 -10.89 29.84
C LEU A 782 -0.63 -11.06 28.76
N HIS A 783 0.52 -11.59 29.16
CA HIS A 783 1.71 -11.62 28.33
C HIS A 783 2.40 -12.98 28.44
N GLY A 784 2.79 -13.56 27.30
CA GLY A 784 3.55 -14.80 27.22
C GLY A 784 5.07 -14.58 27.35
N PRO A 785 5.91 -15.61 27.13
CA PRO A 785 7.38 -15.52 27.26
C PRO A 785 8.09 -14.63 26.22
N GLU A 786 7.35 -14.06 25.25
CA GLU A 786 7.87 -13.23 24.17
C GLU A 786 8.41 -11.88 24.70
N ARG A 787 9.37 -11.21 24.05
CA ARG A 787 9.82 -9.89 24.56
C ARG A 787 8.88 -8.78 24.09
N ALA A 788 8.30 -8.05 25.03
CA ALA A 788 7.66 -6.76 24.76
C ALA A 788 8.70 -5.68 24.47
N SER A 789 8.32 -4.67 23.68
CA SER A 789 9.16 -3.47 23.49
C SER A 789 9.19 -2.63 24.78
N LEU A 790 10.32 -1.97 25.07
CA LEU A 790 10.58 -1.36 26.38
C LEU A 790 9.58 -0.25 26.77
N ASP A 791 8.95 0.40 25.79
CA ASP A 791 8.04 1.53 25.99
C ASP A 791 6.54 1.15 25.93
N GLU A 792 6.21 -0.03 25.42
CA GLU A 792 4.82 -0.48 25.23
C GLU A 792 4.05 -0.51 26.56
N TRP A 793 4.68 -1.03 27.62
CA TRP A 793 4.04 -1.14 28.93
C TRP A 793 3.86 0.19 29.64
N GLY A 794 4.84 1.08 29.50
CA GLY A 794 4.74 2.45 29.99
C GLY A 794 3.61 3.21 29.30
N ASP A 795 3.48 3.05 27.99
CA ASP A 795 2.45 3.72 27.18
C ASP A 795 1.04 3.20 27.54
N MET A 796 0.89 1.90 27.78
CA MET A 796 -0.38 1.31 28.23
C MET A 796 -0.77 1.80 29.63
N LEU A 797 0.19 1.85 30.56
CA LEU A 797 -0.07 2.42 31.88
C LEU A 797 -0.50 3.89 31.74
N ALA A 798 0.29 4.69 31.05
CA ALA A 798 0.03 6.11 30.86
C ALA A 798 -1.34 6.35 30.23
N ARG A 799 -1.70 5.58 29.20
CA ARG A 799 -3.03 5.58 28.56
C ARG A 799 -4.15 5.32 29.56
N GLU A 800 -4.06 4.24 30.34
CA GLU A 800 -5.14 3.86 31.27
C GLU A 800 -5.25 4.80 32.47
N ILE A 801 -4.13 5.39 32.89
CA ILE A 801 -4.07 6.38 33.96
C ILE A 801 -4.61 7.72 33.48
N LEU A 802 -4.24 8.22 32.30
CA LEU A 802 -4.57 9.59 31.88
C LEU A 802 -5.86 9.70 31.07
N CYS A 803 -6.24 8.67 30.32
CA CYS A 803 -7.42 8.69 29.43
C CYS A 803 -8.41 7.55 29.71
N GLY A 804 -8.04 6.61 30.56
CA GLY A 804 -8.84 5.42 30.81
C GLY A 804 -10.01 5.66 31.77
N THR A 805 -11.20 5.14 31.42
CA THR A 805 -12.42 5.30 32.25
C THR A 805 -12.89 4.05 32.99
N ALA A 806 -12.43 2.86 32.62
CA ALA A 806 -12.85 1.60 33.24
C ALA A 806 -12.03 1.27 34.50
N GLU A 807 -12.65 1.05 35.66
CA GLU A 807 -11.92 0.72 36.90
C GLU A 807 -10.97 -0.48 36.75
N GLN A 808 -11.34 -1.45 35.91
CA GLN A 808 -10.54 -2.63 35.60
C GLN A 808 -10.41 -2.82 34.08
N VAL A 809 -9.20 -3.16 33.62
CA VAL A 809 -8.90 -3.35 32.20
C VAL A 809 -7.94 -4.51 31.98
N ILE A 810 -8.22 -5.30 30.94
CA ILE A 810 -7.35 -6.37 30.47
C ILE A 810 -6.72 -5.94 29.16
N TRP A 811 -5.40 -6.13 29.09
CA TRP A 811 -4.65 -6.04 27.86
C TRP A 811 -4.10 -7.41 27.48
N VAL A 812 -4.51 -7.90 26.32
CA VAL A 812 -4.09 -9.21 25.82
C VAL A 812 -4.01 -9.21 24.30
N ARG A 813 -3.22 -10.12 23.74
CA ARG A 813 -3.10 -10.31 22.30
C ARG A 813 -4.21 -11.24 21.78
N PRO A 814 -4.79 -10.97 20.59
CA PRO A 814 -5.96 -11.69 20.05
C PRO A 814 -5.90 -13.22 20.02
N GLU A 815 -4.74 -13.85 20.10
CA GLU A 815 -4.61 -15.32 20.09
C GLU A 815 -3.82 -15.89 21.29
N ALA A 816 -3.53 -15.08 22.30
CA ALA A 816 -2.67 -15.52 23.42
C ALA A 816 -3.33 -16.47 24.41
N ILE A 817 -4.66 -16.60 24.41
CA ILE A 817 -5.42 -17.43 25.36
C ILE A 817 -5.76 -18.78 24.69
N ASP A 818 -5.30 -19.89 25.28
CA ASP A 818 -5.57 -21.25 24.79
C ASP A 818 -7.07 -21.60 24.83
N GLY A 819 -7.70 -21.73 23.66
CA GLY A 819 -9.14 -22.02 23.48
C GLY A 819 -9.80 -21.05 22.49
N PRO A 820 -11.03 -21.33 21.99
CA PRO A 820 -11.70 -20.42 21.08
C PRO A 820 -12.02 -19.09 21.79
N VAL A 821 -11.22 -18.07 21.49
CA VAL A 821 -11.56 -16.66 21.73
C VAL A 821 -12.56 -16.27 20.64
N VAL A 822 -13.83 -16.62 20.79
CA VAL A 822 -14.85 -16.11 19.85
C VAL A 822 -15.11 -14.65 20.18
N CYS A 823 -14.47 -13.76 19.42
CA CYS A 823 -14.96 -12.41 19.24
C CYS A 823 -16.32 -12.50 18.52
N GLU A 824 -17.43 -12.56 19.26
CA GLU A 824 -18.74 -12.36 18.64
C GLU A 824 -18.76 -10.91 18.14
N GLU A 825 -18.91 -10.75 16.82
CA GLU A 825 -18.81 -9.48 16.11
C GLU A 825 -19.48 -8.31 16.87
N PRO A 826 -18.80 -7.17 17.02
CA PRO A 826 -19.04 -6.04 16.17
C PRO A 826 -18.20 -6.24 14.90
N PRO A 827 -18.69 -5.82 13.73
CA PRO A 827 -18.10 -6.18 12.45
C PRO A 827 -16.59 -5.93 12.47
N VAL A 828 -15.79 -6.97 12.18
CA VAL A 828 -14.30 -7.03 12.28
C VAL A 828 -13.60 -6.13 11.25
N ARG A 829 -14.25 -5.05 10.85
CA ARG A 829 -13.56 -3.85 10.43
C ARG A 829 -13.21 -2.95 11.62
N ASP A 830 -13.89 -3.05 12.78
CA ASP A 830 -14.00 -1.96 13.78
C ASP A 830 -13.08 -2.05 15.03
N ILE A 831 -11.99 -2.82 15.03
CA ILE A 831 -11.00 -2.79 16.15
C ILE A 831 -9.65 -2.21 15.71
N ILE A 832 -9.35 -2.22 14.41
CA ILE A 832 -8.41 -1.26 13.80
C ILE A 832 -9.16 0.04 13.40
N LYS A 833 -10.51 0.05 13.49
CA LYS A 833 -11.29 1.29 13.53
C LYS A 833 -11.85 1.51 14.93
N GLU A 834 -11.14 2.24 15.79
CA GLU A 834 -11.86 3.05 16.79
C GLU A 834 -12.67 4.11 16.03
N ASN A 835 -13.82 3.70 15.48
CA ASN A 835 -14.70 4.46 14.59
C ASN A 835 -14.07 4.80 13.20
N PRO A 836 -14.59 4.28 12.06
CA PRO A 836 -14.20 4.74 10.72
C PRO A 836 -14.72 6.16 10.41
N LEU A 837 -15.66 6.63 11.23
CA LEU A 837 -15.85 8.03 11.59
C LEU A 837 -14.45 8.65 11.82
N ARG A 838 -13.92 8.29 13.00
CA ARG A 838 -12.60 8.45 13.68
C ARG A 838 -11.33 8.51 12.83
N PHE A 839 -11.14 7.43 12.09
CA PHE A 839 -9.90 7.03 11.45
C PHE A 839 -10.24 6.30 10.14
N PRO A 840 -10.21 6.98 8.98
CA PRO A 840 -10.44 6.32 7.71
C PRO A 840 -9.28 5.36 7.41
N LEU A 841 -9.54 4.06 7.45
CA LEU A 841 -8.65 3.04 6.88
C LEU A 841 -8.78 3.07 5.36
N VAL A 842 -7.68 3.34 4.66
CA VAL A 842 -7.62 3.47 3.20
C VAL A 842 -6.63 2.46 2.63
N PHE A 843 -6.82 1.13 2.79
CA PHE A 843 -6.02 0.15 2.02
C PHE A 843 -6.78 -1.14 1.67
N PRO A 844 -6.69 -1.60 0.41
CA PRO A 844 -6.98 -2.97 0.00
C PRO A 844 -5.68 -3.77 -0.31
N GLU A 845 -5.25 -4.61 0.66
CA GLU A 845 -4.33 -5.80 0.58
C GLU A 845 -2.80 -5.69 0.21
N PRO A 846 -1.96 -6.71 0.49
CA PRO A 846 -1.85 -7.61 1.65
C PRO A 846 -0.37 -7.76 2.09
N GLN A 847 0.18 -6.78 2.82
CA GLN A 847 1.28 -7.07 3.73
C GLN A 847 0.96 -6.34 5.04
N PRO A 848 1.05 -7.01 6.21
CA PRO A 848 0.94 -6.29 7.46
C PRO A 848 2.03 -5.22 7.50
N ALA A 849 1.75 -4.07 8.13
CA ALA A 849 2.75 -3.05 8.39
C ALA A 849 4.04 -3.73 8.89
N TYR A 850 5.19 -3.34 8.35
CA TYR A 850 6.48 -3.81 8.85
C TYR A 850 6.63 -3.38 10.33
N ARG A 851 6.28 -4.33 11.21
CA ARG A 851 6.54 -4.47 12.65
C ARG A 851 5.82 -3.52 13.63
N SER A 852 5.22 -4.14 14.65
CA SER A 852 4.85 -3.57 15.94
C SER A 852 6.02 -3.64 16.93
N THR A 853 6.92 -2.65 16.92
CA THR A 853 7.25 -2.07 18.23
C THR A 853 6.12 -1.09 18.55
N ALA A 854 5.76 -0.85 19.80
CA ALA A 854 4.73 0.14 20.16
C ALA A 854 5.06 1.57 19.68
N THR A 855 6.24 1.75 19.07
CA THR A 855 6.81 3.03 18.69
C THR A 855 6.84 3.30 17.18
N LEU A 856 6.78 2.30 16.28
CA LEU A 856 6.93 2.54 14.83
C LEU A 856 5.63 2.32 14.06
N PHE A 857 5.25 3.33 13.27
CA PHE A 857 4.21 3.27 12.25
C PHE A 857 4.83 3.43 10.86
N GLN A 858 4.39 2.62 9.91
CA GLN A 858 4.71 2.75 8.49
C GLN A 858 3.42 2.62 7.68
N GLY A 859 3.17 3.59 6.81
CA GLY A 859 1.97 3.64 5.98
C GLY A 859 2.24 4.20 4.59
N GLY A 860 1.26 4.01 3.69
CA GLY A 860 1.20 4.72 2.43
C GLY A 860 0.33 5.98 2.54
N CYS A 861 0.49 6.92 1.62
CA CYS A 861 -0.54 7.92 1.34
C CYS A 861 -0.49 8.29 -0.15
N HIS A 862 -1.63 8.75 -0.67
CA HIS A 862 -1.81 9.01 -2.09
C HIS A 862 -2.32 10.42 -2.31
N PHE A 863 -1.65 11.18 -3.16
CA PHE A 863 -2.09 12.50 -3.58
C PHE A 863 -2.39 12.50 -5.07
N SER A 864 -3.63 12.83 -5.42
CA SER A 864 -3.99 13.09 -6.80
C SER A 864 -5.07 14.15 -6.84
N HIS A 865 -5.05 14.96 -7.89
CA HIS A 865 -6.10 15.95 -8.10
C HIS A 865 -7.42 15.34 -8.60
N PHE A 866 -7.47 14.02 -8.86
CA PHE A 866 -8.73 13.29 -9.04
C PHE A 866 -9.44 13.04 -7.72
N ALA A 867 -8.67 12.64 -6.70
CA ALA A 867 -9.19 12.35 -5.37
C ALA A 867 -9.55 13.65 -4.62
N ASP A 868 -8.68 14.66 -4.70
CA ASP A 868 -8.93 16.01 -4.18
C ASP A 868 -8.84 17.03 -5.32
N LYS A 869 -9.98 17.39 -5.89
CA LYS A 869 -10.08 18.35 -7.01
C LYS A 869 -9.50 19.72 -6.67
N THR A 870 -9.42 20.08 -5.39
CA THR A 870 -8.81 21.35 -5.01
C THR A 870 -7.31 21.35 -5.33
N LEU A 871 -6.62 20.20 -5.25
CA LEU A 871 -5.20 20.09 -5.60
C LEU A 871 -4.93 20.44 -7.07
N ALA A 872 -5.90 20.28 -7.98
CA ALA A 872 -5.78 20.71 -9.38
C ALA A 872 -5.53 22.22 -9.53
N LEU A 873 -5.79 22.99 -8.47
CA LEU A 873 -5.74 24.44 -8.45
C LEU A 873 -4.50 24.98 -7.72
N HIS A 874 -3.62 24.11 -7.20
CA HIS A 874 -2.44 24.52 -6.45
C HIS A 874 -1.18 24.57 -7.34
N GLY A 875 -0.89 25.76 -7.89
CA GLY A 875 0.30 26.00 -8.73
C GLY A 875 0.11 25.72 -10.23
N ALA A 876 -1.11 25.40 -10.66
CA ALA A 876 -1.43 24.94 -12.01
C ALA A 876 -2.15 25.97 -12.91
N GLN A 877 -2.41 27.20 -12.43
CA GLN A 877 -3.08 28.18 -13.29
C GLN A 877 -2.19 28.56 -14.49
N GLN A 878 -2.78 28.57 -15.69
CA GLN A 878 -2.08 28.94 -16.93
C GLN A 878 -1.49 30.35 -16.84
N GLY A 879 -0.24 30.49 -17.31
CA GLY A 879 0.48 31.76 -17.34
C GLY A 879 1.07 32.17 -15.99
N ASN A 880 1.23 31.24 -15.05
CA ASN A 880 2.02 31.47 -13.84
C ASN A 880 3.50 31.69 -14.18
N CYS A 881 4.24 32.28 -13.24
CA CYS A 881 5.62 32.68 -13.46
C CYS A 881 6.65 31.55 -13.22
N LEU A 882 6.20 30.40 -12.73
CA LEU A 882 7.04 29.21 -12.52
C LEU A 882 7.16 28.34 -13.78
N GLY A 883 6.33 28.61 -14.81
CA GLY A 883 6.45 27.98 -16.13
C GLY A 883 5.95 26.53 -16.21
N SER A 884 5.28 26.03 -15.15
CA SER A 884 4.67 24.70 -15.12
C SER A 884 3.16 24.84 -14.92
N ASP A 885 2.35 24.19 -15.76
CA ASP A 885 0.90 24.08 -15.57
C ASP A 885 0.51 22.83 -14.77
N VAL A 886 1.49 22.16 -14.18
CA VAL A 886 1.29 20.96 -13.36
C VAL A 886 1.15 21.37 -11.88
N PRO A 887 0.07 20.95 -11.19
CA PRO A 887 -0.08 21.25 -9.78
C PRO A 887 1.05 20.64 -8.94
N ARG A 888 1.35 21.24 -7.78
CA ARG A 888 2.34 20.71 -6.82
C ARG A 888 1.67 20.38 -5.50
N LEU A 889 2.19 19.40 -4.79
CA LEU A 889 1.72 19.06 -3.44
C LEU A 889 1.95 20.25 -2.49
N PRO A 890 0.89 20.83 -1.89
CA PRO A 890 1.03 21.90 -0.91
C PRO A 890 1.61 21.39 0.41
N VAL A 891 2.28 22.28 1.13
CA VAL A 891 2.96 21.97 2.40
C VAL A 891 1.96 21.51 3.46
N CYS A 892 0.76 22.11 3.52
CA CYS A 892 -0.26 21.66 4.46
C CYS A 892 -0.60 20.17 4.31
N ARG A 893 -0.60 19.63 3.08
CA ARG A 893 -0.92 18.21 2.82
C ARG A 893 0.21 17.28 3.25
N SER A 894 1.47 17.72 3.14
CA SER A 894 2.61 16.94 3.64
C SER A 894 2.62 16.89 5.18
N LEU A 895 2.33 18.03 5.82
CA LEU A 895 2.20 18.12 7.28
C LEU A 895 1.02 17.31 7.82
N GLU A 896 -0.14 17.35 7.14
CA GLU A 896 -1.29 16.51 7.46
C GLU A 896 -0.92 15.01 7.45
N ALA A 897 -0.19 14.54 6.44
CA ALA A 897 0.24 13.15 6.37
C ALA A 897 1.16 12.74 7.54
N MET A 898 2.15 13.59 7.89
CA MET A 898 3.03 13.36 9.03
C MET A 898 2.27 13.33 10.36
N LEU A 899 1.34 14.27 10.54
CA LEU A 899 0.48 14.35 11.72
C LEU A 899 -0.38 13.11 11.88
N GLU A 900 -1.09 12.71 10.82
CA GLU A 900 -1.97 11.54 10.84
C GLU A 900 -1.17 10.26 11.12
N SER A 901 0.01 10.09 10.51
CA SER A 901 0.86 8.93 10.79
C SER A 901 1.29 8.81 12.26
N SER A 902 1.63 9.94 12.89
CA SER A 902 2.01 9.99 14.31
C SER A 902 0.82 9.71 15.22
N ARG A 903 -0.37 10.22 14.86
CA ARG A 903 -1.62 9.93 15.57
C ARG A 903 -2.01 8.46 15.46
N GLN A 904 -1.81 7.82 14.31
CA GLN A 904 -2.07 6.39 14.16
C GLN A 904 -1.15 5.54 15.04
N ALA A 905 0.09 6.01 15.28
CA ALA A 905 1.00 5.37 16.21
C ALA A 905 0.53 5.50 17.68
N LEU A 906 0.00 6.66 18.07
CA LEU A 906 -0.42 6.96 19.45
C LEU A 906 -1.80 7.65 19.49
N PRO A 907 -2.90 6.92 19.22
CA PRO A 907 -4.23 7.49 18.94
C PRO A 907 -4.93 8.12 20.16
N TRP A 908 -4.38 7.92 21.36
CA TRP A 908 -4.89 8.47 22.61
C TRP A 908 -4.28 9.83 22.97
N LEU A 909 -3.26 10.28 22.24
CA LEU A 909 -2.63 11.58 22.42
C LEU A 909 -3.18 12.60 21.42
N THR A 910 -3.15 13.87 21.81
CA THR A 910 -3.57 14.99 20.97
C THR A 910 -2.36 15.66 20.32
N VAL A 911 -2.46 16.03 19.04
CA VAL A 911 -1.40 16.78 18.37
C VAL A 911 -1.33 18.20 18.91
N THR A 912 -0.11 18.65 19.25
CA THR A 912 0.16 19.99 19.79
C THR A 912 1.11 20.81 18.93
N GLY A 913 1.71 20.21 17.89
CA GLY A 913 2.58 20.93 16.98
C GLY A 913 3.67 20.09 16.33
N PHE A 914 4.70 20.79 15.87
CA PHE A 914 5.88 20.21 15.20
C PHE A 914 7.15 20.88 15.70
N CYS A 915 8.28 20.18 15.59
CA CYS A 915 9.60 20.80 15.67
C CYS A 915 10.59 20.19 14.67
N ASP A 916 11.59 20.99 14.31
CA ASP A 916 12.68 20.62 13.40
C ASP A 916 12.17 20.05 12.06
N LEU A 917 11.22 20.78 11.45
CA LEU A 917 10.68 20.42 10.15
C LEU A 917 11.68 20.80 9.05
N ARG A 918 11.89 19.88 8.11
CA ARG A 918 12.61 20.09 6.86
C ARG A 918 11.69 19.82 5.70
N PHE A 919 11.79 20.67 4.68
CA PHE A 919 11.05 20.55 3.44
C PHE A 919 12.00 20.39 2.27
N PHE A 920 11.61 19.51 1.36
CA PHE A 920 12.33 19.24 0.12
C PHE A 920 11.48 19.70 -1.07
N ASP A 921 11.89 19.35 -2.29
CA ASP A 921 11.19 19.74 -3.50
C ASP A 921 9.73 19.24 -3.49
N ALA A 922 8.79 20.18 -3.60
CA ALA A 922 7.37 19.88 -3.63
C ALA A 922 7.04 19.01 -4.86
N PRO A 923 6.53 17.78 -4.68
CA PRO A 923 6.29 16.89 -5.81
C PRO A 923 5.17 17.42 -6.71
N GLU A 924 5.38 17.30 -8.01
CA GLU A 924 4.34 17.55 -9.00
C GLU A 924 3.23 16.49 -8.93
N LEU A 925 2.00 16.90 -9.27
CA LEU A 925 0.77 16.12 -9.28
C LEU A 925 0.20 16.07 -10.72
N PRO A 926 0.77 15.27 -11.64
CA PRO A 926 0.36 15.28 -13.04
C PRO A 926 -1.08 14.79 -13.26
N SER A 927 -1.68 15.22 -14.38
CA SER A 927 -2.95 14.67 -14.85
C SER A 927 -2.82 13.17 -15.16
N GLY A 928 -3.79 12.40 -14.68
CA GLY A 928 -3.85 10.94 -14.83
C GLY A 928 -3.05 10.15 -13.80
N ILE A 929 -2.28 10.78 -12.90
CA ILE A 929 -1.29 10.09 -12.07
C ILE A 929 -1.54 10.33 -10.58
N THR A 930 -1.76 9.24 -9.84
CA THR A 930 -1.74 9.26 -8.37
C THR A 930 -0.31 9.24 -7.87
N ARG A 931 0.05 10.19 -7.00
CA ARG A 931 1.37 10.27 -6.36
C ARG A 931 1.38 9.41 -5.11
N GLU A 932 2.01 8.25 -5.21
CA GLU A 932 2.29 7.37 -4.09
C GLU A 932 3.37 7.95 -3.20
N CYS A 933 3.08 8.01 -1.92
CA CYS A 933 4.00 8.44 -0.88
C CYS A 933 4.05 7.37 0.22
N ARG A 934 5.21 7.27 0.86
CA ARG A 934 5.46 6.50 2.07
C ARG A 934 5.55 7.48 3.22
N VAL A 935 4.86 7.17 4.31
CA VAL A 935 4.97 7.89 5.57
C VAL A 935 5.45 6.95 6.66
N THR A 936 6.41 7.40 7.46
CA THR A 936 6.86 6.71 8.67
C THR A 936 6.65 7.63 9.86
N ALA A 937 6.39 7.06 11.03
CA ALA A 937 6.37 7.76 12.30
C ALA A 937 6.95 6.87 13.39
N GLU A 938 8.01 7.32 14.06
CA GLU A 938 8.65 6.60 15.15
C GLU A 938 8.56 7.43 16.45
N ALA A 939 7.89 6.90 17.47
CA ALA A 939 7.78 7.51 18.78
C ALA A 939 9.12 7.44 19.52
N GLU A 940 9.58 8.60 19.94
CA GLU A 940 10.74 8.80 20.78
C GLU A 940 10.34 8.77 22.28
N PRO A 941 11.31 8.72 23.20
CA PRO A 941 11.05 8.72 24.63
C PRO A 941 10.15 9.89 25.09
N TRP A 942 9.38 9.67 26.16
CA TRP A 942 8.54 10.70 26.74
C TRP A 942 9.33 11.88 27.31
N LEU A 943 8.74 13.06 27.27
CA LEU A 943 9.28 14.26 27.90
C LEU A 943 8.18 15.17 28.44
N MET A 944 8.57 16.15 29.27
CA MET A 944 7.69 17.24 29.67
C MET A 944 7.90 18.47 28.82
N GLN A 945 6.81 18.93 28.22
CA GLN A 945 6.78 20.18 27.50
C GLN A 945 5.64 21.05 28.06
N GLU A 946 5.96 22.27 28.50
CA GLU A 946 4.96 23.20 29.05
C GLU A 946 4.09 22.62 30.19
N LYS A 947 4.68 21.77 31.03
CA LYS A 947 3.98 21.04 32.11
C LYS A 947 2.96 20.01 31.61
N VAL A 948 3.03 19.62 30.34
CA VAL A 948 2.22 18.56 29.75
C VAL A 948 3.13 17.43 29.28
N MET A 949 2.70 16.21 29.56
CA MET A 949 3.37 15.00 29.11
C MET A 949 3.24 14.87 27.60
N THR A 950 4.39 14.84 26.93
CA THR A 950 4.50 14.92 25.47
C THR A 950 5.36 13.79 24.95
N ARG A 951 4.91 13.16 23.86
CA ARG A 951 5.65 12.25 23.02
C ARG A 951 6.08 12.97 21.75
N MET A 952 7.32 12.77 21.34
CA MET A 952 7.77 13.21 20.03
C MET A 952 7.71 12.02 19.07
N CYS A 953 7.22 12.23 17.86
CA CYS A 953 7.23 11.22 16.81
C CYS A 953 8.09 11.73 15.66
N ARG A 954 9.23 11.08 15.38
CA ARG A 954 10.00 11.34 14.17
C ARG A 954 9.17 10.86 13.00
N SER A 955 8.74 11.77 12.14
CA SER A 955 7.94 11.46 10.98
C SER A 955 8.64 11.88 9.69
N GLU A 956 8.54 11.03 8.68
CA GLU A 956 9.09 11.28 7.35
C GLU A 956 8.03 10.96 6.31
N LEU A 957 7.85 11.87 5.35
CA LEU A 957 7.07 11.67 4.15
C LEU A 957 8.01 11.62 2.95
N ALA A 958 7.98 10.53 2.20
CA ALA A 958 8.73 10.37 0.97
C ALA A 958 7.79 10.06 -0.19
N VAL A 959 8.03 10.64 -1.36
CA VAL A 959 7.24 10.43 -2.57
C VAL A 959 7.97 9.48 -3.51
N ARG A 960 7.21 8.57 -4.13
CA ARG A 960 7.72 7.68 -5.15
C ARG A 960 8.08 8.47 -6.41
N GLY A 961 9.30 8.30 -6.93
CA GLY A 961 9.78 9.03 -8.11
C GLY A 961 8.98 8.68 -9.36
N LEU A 962 8.91 9.61 -10.33
CA LEU A 962 8.28 9.39 -11.63
C LEU A 962 9.30 9.44 -12.76
N THR A 963 9.11 8.59 -13.76
CA THR A 963 9.77 8.73 -15.06
C THR A 963 9.11 9.86 -15.88
N PRO A 964 9.77 10.38 -16.94
CA PRO A 964 9.19 11.43 -17.80
C PRO A 964 7.85 11.07 -18.46
N ASN A 965 7.54 9.78 -18.61
CA ASN A 965 6.25 9.28 -19.10
C ASN A 965 5.26 8.90 -17.98
N GLY A 966 5.51 9.33 -16.73
CA GLY A 966 4.53 9.25 -15.65
C GLY A 966 4.50 7.95 -14.85
N ARG A 967 5.50 7.07 -14.99
CA ARG A 967 5.51 5.78 -14.28
C ARG A 967 6.24 5.86 -12.97
N HIS A 968 5.79 5.08 -12.00
CA HIS A 968 6.41 5.01 -10.69
C HIS A 968 7.75 4.28 -10.76
N THR A 969 8.80 4.91 -10.23
CA THR A 969 10.11 4.30 -10.03
C THR A 969 10.14 3.53 -8.70
N ALA A 970 11.14 2.68 -8.47
CA ALA A 970 11.34 2.07 -7.14
C ALA A 970 11.94 3.04 -6.11
N GLN A 971 12.37 4.23 -6.54
CA GLN A 971 13.04 5.21 -5.70
C GLN A 971 12.00 6.10 -5.02
N TYR A 972 12.26 6.41 -3.76
CA TYR A 972 11.53 7.38 -2.99
C TYR A 972 12.43 8.59 -2.73
N ALA A 973 11.89 9.78 -2.92
CA ALA A 973 12.55 11.03 -2.59
C ALA A 973 11.85 11.64 -1.37
N PRO A 974 12.58 12.21 -0.39
CA PRO A 974 11.95 12.85 0.74
C PRO A 974 11.16 14.08 0.28
N VAL A 975 10.02 14.32 0.93
CA VAL A 975 9.15 15.49 0.71
C VAL A 975 9.20 16.39 1.94
N SER A 976 9.04 15.80 3.12
CA SER A 976 9.14 16.49 4.39
C SER A 976 9.51 15.52 5.50
N GLU A 977 10.28 15.99 6.47
CA GLU A 977 10.64 15.22 7.67
C GLU A 977 10.69 16.14 8.88
N GLY A 978 10.55 15.57 10.07
CA GLY A 978 10.68 16.30 11.32
C GLY A 978 10.02 15.58 12.48
N MET A 979 9.76 16.30 13.57
CA MET A 979 9.15 15.73 14.77
C MET A 979 7.72 16.26 14.95
N VAL A 980 6.76 15.36 15.12
CA VAL A 980 5.39 15.68 15.53
C VAL A 980 5.30 15.61 17.06
N TRP A 981 4.66 16.60 17.67
CA TRP A 981 4.42 16.63 19.12
C TRP A 981 3.01 16.16 19.45
N LEU A 982 2.93 15.10 20.24
CA LEU A 982 1.69 14.51 20.73
C LEU A 982 1.65 14.63 22.25
N ALA A 983 0.63 15.25 22.81
CA ALA A 983 0.52 15.46 24.25
C ALA A 983 -0.78 14.89 24.80
N ALA A 984 -0.77 14.52 26.08
CA ALA A 984 -1.96 13.99 26.74
C ALA A 984 -3.12 15.00 26.82
N HIS A 985 -2.83 16.30 26.71
CA HIS A 985 -3.80 17.38 26.61
C HIS A 985 -3.19 18.58 25.85
N ARG A 986 -4.01 19.45 25.22
CA ARG A 986 -3.50 20.69 24.61
C ARG A 986 -3.24 21.78 25.66
N SER A 987 -2.03 22.32 25.74
CA SER A 987 -1.73 23.52 26.55
C SER A 987 -2.12 24.79 25.80
N SER A 988 -2.39 25.88 26.54
CA SER A 988 -2.51 27.21 25.93
C SER A 988 -1.19 27.62 25.28
N VAL A 989 -1.22 28.07 24.02
CA VAL A 989 -0.04 28.61 23.34
C VAL A 989 0.21 30.03 23.86
N ARG A 990 1.43 30.29 24.31
CA ARG A 990 1.81 31.64 24.74
C ARG A 990 1.95 32.56 23.51
N PRO A 991 1.44 33.80 23.58
CA PRO A 991 1.72 34.79 22.53
C PRO A 991 3.21 34.99 22.33
N LEU A 992 3.63 35.18 21.07
CA LEU A 992 4.98 35.61 20.74
C LEU A 992 5.23 37.04 21.20
N TRP A 993 4.18 37.87 21.10
CA TRP A 993 4.20 39.28 21.48
C TRP A 993 3.07 39.57 22.47
N GLU A 994 3.41 40.07 23.66
CA GLU A 994 2.47 40.35 24.76
C GLU A 994 1.50 41.50 24.43
N GLU A 995 1.94 42.49 23.67
CA GLU A 995 1.10 43.54 23.11
C GLU A 995 0.92 43.29 21.61
N VAL A 996 -0.31 43.00 21.16
CA VAL A 996 -0.66 43.16 19.74
C VAL A 996 -0.50 44.65 19.45
N PRO A 997 0.41 45.07 18.55
CA PRO A 997 0.66 46.47 18.35
C PRO A 997 -0.65 47.19 18.05
N ALA A 998 -0.99 48.23 18.83
CA ALA A 998 -2.10 49.15 18.55
C ALA A 998 -1.93 49.89 17.19
N ALA A 999 -0.86 49.57 16.46
CA ALA A 999 -0.52 50.00 15.11
C ALA A 999 -1.53 49.59 14.03
N ALA A 1000 -2.57 48.81 14.34
CA ALA A 1000 -3.74 48.65 13.45
C ALA A 1000 -4.53 49.95 13.23
N SER A 1001 -4.22 51.03 13.96
CA SER A 1001 -4.76 52.38 13.74
C SER A 1001 -3.92 53.26 12.79
N VAL A 1002 -2.76 52.79 12.34
CA VAL A 1002 -1.95 53.48 11.33
C VAL A 1002 -2.41 52.99 9.96
N ALA A 1003 -2.86 53.91 9.11
CA ALA A 1003 -3.35 53.62 7.76
C ALA A 1003 -2.20 53.16 6.83
N SER A 1004 -1.68 51.95 7.05
CA SER A 1004 -0.85 51.27 6.04
C SER A 1004 -1.76 50.87 4.88
N PRO A 1005 -1.37 51.16 3.62
CA PRO A 1005 -2.17 50.79 2.47
C PRO A 1005 -2.25 49.26 2.37
N VAL A 1006 -3.47 48.74 2.22
CA VAL A 1006 -3.71 47.34 1.89
C VAL A 1006 -3.18 47.09 0.47
N LEU A 1007 -2.34 46.06 0.31
CA LEU A 1007 -1.79 45.66 -0.98
C LEU A 1007 -2.77 44.74 -1.72
N ASP A 1008 -2.89 44.90 -3.04
CA ASP A 1008 -3.66 43.98 -3.88
C ASP A 1008 -2.87 42.68 -4.09
N THR A 1009 -3.29 41.59 -3.43
CA THR A 1009 -2.63 40.28 -3.50
C THR A 1009 -2.99 39.49 -4.76
N GLY A 1010 -3.93 39.96 -5.58
CA GLY A 1010 -4.39 39.28 -6.80
C GLY A 1010 -3.29 38.94 -7.81
N PRO A 1011 -2.39 39.89 -8.16
CA PRO A 1011 -1.25 39.63 -9.04
C PRO A 1011 -0.28 38.57 -8.49
N PHE A 1012 0.00 38.57 -7.19
CA PHE A 1012 0.83 37.55 -6.55
C PHE A 1012 0.24 36.15 -6.72
N TYR A 1013 -1.06 35.97 -6.41
CA TYR A 1013 -1.72 34.67 -6.53
C TYR A 1013 -1.78 34.16 -7.98
N LYS A 1014 -1.96 35.08 -8.93
CA LYS A 1014 -1.89 34.76 -10.36
C LYS A 1014 -0.48 34.32 -10.75
N ALA A 1015 0.55 35.03 -10.29
CA ALA A 1015 1.95 34.69 -10.57
C ALA A 1015 2.32 33.32 -9.96
N ALA A 1016 1.89 33.02 -8.73
CA ALA A 1016 2.10 31.74 -8.05
C ALA A 1016 1.30 30.58 -8.66
N GLY A 1017 0.35 30.86 -9.55
CA GLY A 1017 -0.50 29.82 -10.17
C GLY A 1017 -1.57 29.27 -9.23
N LEU A 1018 -1.93 29.99 -8.16
CA LEU A 1018 -2.87 29.56 -7.13
C LEU A 1018 -4.32 29.94 -7.49
N GLY A 1019 -5.16 28.90 -7.66
CA GLY A 1019 -6.59 29.06 -7.88
C GLY A 1019 -7.33 29.60 -6.67
N ARG A 1020 -8.59 30.00 -6.87
CA ARG A 1020 -9.41 30.71 -5.87
C ARG A 1020 -9.46 30.00 -4.50
N GLU A 1021 -9.56 28.67 -4.52
CA GLU A 1021 -9.64 27.84 -3.30
C GLU A 1021 -8.34 27.80 -2.49
N TRP A 1022 -7.21 28.27 -3.05
CA TRP A 1022 -5.89 28.33 -2.40
C TRP A 1022 -5.44 29.75 -2.09
N ARG A 1023 -6.35 30.74 -2.09
CA ARG A 1023 -6.04 32.14 -1.77
C ARG A 1023 -6.49 32.46 -0.36
N PHE A 1024 -5.59 32.31 0.60
CA PHE A 1024 -5.97 32.39 2.01
C PHE A 1024 -5.74 33.76 2.65
N VAL A 1025 -4.88 34.61 2.08
CA VAL A 1025 -4.48 35.89 2.69
C VAL A 1025 -5.15 37.06 1.99
N GLU A 1026 -5.98 37.77 2.75
CA GLU A 1026 -6.64 39.02 2.36
C GLU A 1026 -6.11 40.20 3.18
N ASN A 1027 -6.35 41.42 2.72
CA ASN A 1027 -6.00 42.65 3.44
C ASN A 1027 -4.54 42.70 3.91
N PHE A 1028 -3.61 42.16 3.12
CA PHE A 1028 -2.20 42.10 3.46
C PHE A 1028 -1.60 43.51 3.52
N CYS A 1029 -0.89 43.82 4.60
CA CYS A 1029 -0.26 45.12 4.82
C CYS A 1029 1.11 44.97 5.51
N THR A 1030 2.01 45.89 5.18
CA THR A 1030 3.31 46.05 5.85
C THR A 1030 3.19 47.12 6.93
N LEU A 1031 3.70 46.80 8.11
CA LEU A 1031 3.75 47.64 9.30
C LEU A 1031 5.22 48.02 9.60
N PRO A 1032 5.48 48.98 10.49
CA PRO A 1032 6.84 49.30 10.93
C PRO A 1032 7.58 48.08 11.53
N ASP A 1033 8.92 48.17 11.60
CA ASP A 1033 9.79 47.16 12.24
C ASP A 1033 9.70 45.74 11.64
N ASP A 1034 9.58 45.66 10.31
CA ASP A 1034 9.44 44.43 9.53
C ASP A 1034 8.29 43.52 10.01
N LEU A 1035 7.21 44.15 10.48
CA LEU A 1035 5.98 43.49 10.85
C LEU A 1035 5.00 43.48 9.67
N PHE A 1036 4.24 42.39 9.54
CA PHE A 1036 3.27 42.16 8.49
C PHE A 1036 1.95 41.69 9.11
N SER A 1037 0.83 42.06 8.49
CA SER A 1037 -0.48 41.59 8.93
C SER A 1037 -1.39 41.28 7.74
N GLY A 1038 -2.25 40.29 7.90
CA GLY A 1038 -3.28 39.93 6.93
C GLY A 1038 -4.47 39.25 7.61
N ALA A 1039 -5.62 39.31 6.96
CA ALA A 1039 -6.79 38.52 7.31
C ALA A 1039 -6.68 37.14 6.64
N LEU A 1040 -7.04 36.09 7.37
CA LEU A 1040 -6.99 34.72 6.89
C LEU A 1040 -8.42 34.23 6.57
N SER A 1041 -8.63 33.83 5.32
CA SER A 1041 -9.89 33.28 4.82
C SER A 1041 -9.71 31.81 4.45
N LEU A 1042 -10.26 30.92 5.29
CA LEU A 1042 -10.15 29.47 5.12
C LEU A 1042 -11.45 28.87 4.55
N PRO A 1043 -11.39 27.82 3.72
CA PRO A 1043 -12.58 27.15 3.22
C PRO A 1043 -13.37 26.46 4.35
N GLN A 1044 -14.71 26.58 4.31
CA GLN A 1044 -15.59 25.92 5.28
C GLN A 1044 -15.86 24.47 4.87
N THR A 1045 -15.10 23.53 5.42
CA THR A 1045 -15.54 22.18 5.85
C THR A 1045 -14.31 21.35 6.22
N CYS A 1046 -14.12 21.07 7.50
CA CYS A 1046 -13.18 20.04 7.94
C CYS A 1046 -13.92 18.70 7.99
N ILE A 1047 -13.49 17.72 7.20
CA ILE A 1047 -13.93 16.33 7.36
C ILE A 1047 -13.24 15.83 8.64
N ALA A 1048 -13.91 16.00 9.77
CA ALA A 1048 -13.48 15.42 11.03
C ALA A 1048 -14.68 14.78 11.75
N PRO A 1049 -14.56 13.52 12.16
CA PRO A 1049 -15.59 12.79 12.89
C PRO A 1049 -15.68 13.18 14.38
N GLY A 1050 -16.63 14.05 14.69
CA GLY A 1050 -16.97 14.41 16.07
C GLY A 1050 -16.16 15.59 16.63
N ALA A 1051 -16.24 15.77 17.95
CA ALA A 1051 -15.81 16.98 18.66
C ALA A 1051 -14.30 17.30 18.63
N ASP A 1052 -13.51 16.66 17.77
CA ASP A 1052 -12.08 16.91 17.59
C ASP A 1052 -11.82 17.43 16.16
N SER A 1053 -12.40 18.59 15.85
CA SER A 1053 -12.51 19.13 14.49
C SER A 1053 -11.26 19.87 13.98
N GLY A 1054 -10.14 19.81 14.70
CA GLY A 1054 -9.01 20.74 14.48
C GLY A 1054 -8.14 20.46 13.26
N TYR A 1055 -7.94 19.20 12.88
CA TYR A 1055 -6.68 18.84 12.20
C TYR A 1055 -6.52 19.35 10.76
N THR A 1056 -7.57 19.35 9.95
CA THR A 1056 -7.49 19.90 8.57
C THR A 1056 -7.53 21.42 8.54
N GLY A 1057 -8.15 22.07 9.53
CA GLY A 1057 -8.15 23.53 9.66
C GLY A 1057 -6.80 24.07 10.08
N ASP A 1058 -6.16 23.42 11.06
CA ASP A 1058 -4.88 23.84 11.63
C ASP A 1058 -3.77 23.91 10.56
N MET A 1059 -3.72 22.94 9.63
CA MET A 1059 -2.68 22.90 8.59
C MET A 1059 -2.94 23.89 7.44
N LEU A 1060 -4.21 24.22 7.15
CA LEU A 1060 -4.52 25.30 6.22
C LEU A 1060 -4.13 26.68 6.78
N VAL A 1061 -4.18 26.86 8.11
CA VAL A 1061 -3.66 28.07 8.76
C VAL A 1061 -2.15 28.20 8.52
N VAL A 1062 -1.39 27.10 8.63
CA VAL A 1062 0.05 27.09 8.31
C VAL A 1062 0.29 27.50 6.85
N GLU A 1063 -0.50 26.97 5.90
CA GLU A 1063 -0.42 27.37 4.49
C GLU A 1063 -0.68 28.87 4.29
N GLY A 1064 -1.65 29.43 5.02
CA GLY A 1064 -1.91 30.87 5.02
C GLY A 1064 -0.73 31.70 5.52
N VAL A 1065 -0.04 31.25 6.57
CA VAL A 1065 1.19 31.91 7.07
C VAL A 1065 2.32 31.80 6.03
N LEU A 1066 2.46 30.65 5.35
CA LEU A 1066 3.42 30.49 4.24
C LEU A 1066 3.14 31.47 3.09
N GLN A 1067 1.87 31.64 2.72
CA GLN A 1067 1.47 32.62 1.71
C GLN A 1067 1.78 34.06 2.15
N ALA A 1068 1.57 34.40 3.43
CA ALA A 1068 1.93 35.71 3.97
C ALA A 1068 3.46 35.95 3.93
N ALA A 1069 4.26 34.94 4.24
CA ALA A 1069 5.73 34.99 4.11
C ALA A 1069 6.16 35.20 2.65
N TRP A 1070 5.54 34.50 1.71
CA TRP A 1070 5.78 34.69 0.28
C TRP A 1070 5.38 36.10 -0.20
N LEU A 1071 4.24 36.63 0.25
CA LEU A 1071 3.85 38.02 -0.01
C LEU A 1071 4.89 39.01 0.53
N ALA A 1072 5.42 38.77 1.74
CA ALA A 1072 6.47 39.60 2.33
C ALA A 1072 7.78 39.54 1.52
N ILE A 1073 8.24 38.34 1.11
CA ILE A 1073 9.44 38.16 0.28
C ILE A 1073 9.26 38.84 -1.08
N THR A 1074 8.16 38.56 -1.76
CA THR A 1074 7.91 39.10 -3.11
C THR A 1074 7.68 40.61 -3.13
N SER A 1075 7.21 41.21 -2.02
CA SER A 1075 7.09 42.67 -1.89
C SER A 1075 8.42 43.42 -1.94
N GLU A 1076 9.54 42.74 -1.66
CA GLU A 1076 10.90 43.29 -1.83
C GLU A 1076 11.26 43.49 -3.31
N TYR A 1077 10.66 42.67 -4.19
CA TYR A 1077 10.94 42.65 -5.63
C TYR A 1077 9.93 43.52 -6.40
N SER A 1078 8.66 43.53 -5.98
CA SER A 1078 7.60 44.34 -6.59
C SER A 1078 6.66 44.91 -5.52
N LYS A 1079 6.74 46.23 -5.28
CA LYS A 1079 5.97 46.90 -4.21
C LYS A 1079 4.44 46.76 -4.32
N ASP A 1080 3.92 46.63 -5.53
CA ASP A 1080 2.49 46.48 -5.83
C ASP A 1080 2.16 45.14 -6.51
N PHE A 1081 3.12 44.20 -6.53
CA PHE A 1081 3.03 42.91 -7.22
C PHE A 1081 2.71 42.97 -8.73
N SER A 1082 2.80 44.14 -9.38
CA SER A 1082 2.48 44.30 -10.80
C SER A 1082 3.57 43.77 -11.74
N ASP A 1083 4.84 43.77 -11.30
CA ASP A 1083 5.97 43.27 -12.08
C ASP A 1083 6.07 41.74 -12.00
N THR A 1084 5.46 41.08 -12.98
CA THR A 1084 5.40 39.61 -13.03
C THR A 1084 6.78 38.96 -13.18
N ALA A 1085 7.75 39.64 -13.79
CA ALA A 1085 9.11 39.12 -13.95
C ALA A 1085 9.89 39.19 -12.63
N ALA A 1086 9.72 40.28 -11.87
CA ALA A 1086 10.31 40.41 -10.54
C ALA A 1086 9.72 39.39 -9.55
N LEU A 1087 8.41 39.11 -9.63
CA LEU A 1087 7.76 38.04 -8.86
C LEU A 1087 8.33 36.66 -9.24
N ALA A 1088 8.52 36.40 -10.53
CA ALA A 1088 9.11 35.16 -11.03
C ALA A 1088 10.50 34.92 -10.44
N ALA A 1089 11.34 35.95 -10.48
CA ALA A 1089 12.68 35.91 -9.93
C ALA A 1089 12.66 35.59 -8.44
N ALA A 1090 11.81 36.26 -7.66
CA ALA A 1090 11.67 35.98 -6.23
C ALA A 1090 11.24 34.53 -5.94
N MET A 1091 10.24 34.01 -6.67
CA MET A 1091 9.73 32.65 -6.46
C MET A 1091 10.67 31.54 -6.96
N GLN A 1092 11.59 31.85 -7.87
CA GLN A 1092 12.63 30.92 -8.33
C GLN A 1092 13.91 30.99 -7.47
N GLU A 1093 14.20 32.16 -6.89
CA GLU A 1093 15.37 32.38 -6.07
C GLU A 1093 15.22 31.86 -4.64
N TRP A 1094 14.00 31.81 -4.09
CA TRP A 1094 13.77 31.41 -2.71
C TRP A 1094 13.00 30.08 -2.64
N ALA A 1095 13.28 29.27 -1.63
CA ALA A 1095 12.52 28.05 -1.34
C ALA A 1095 12.31 27.89 0.16
N LEU A 1096 11.16 27.35 0.56
CA LEU A 1096 10.93 26.93 1.95
C LEU A 1096 11.90 25.80 2.27
N HIS A 1097 12.74 25.99 3.29
CA HIS A 1097 13.72 24.99 3.69
C HIS A 1097 13.34 24.30 5.00
N ALA A 1098 12.91 25.08 5.99
CA ALA A 1098 12.68 24.56 7.33
C ALA A 1098 11.69 25.38 8.15
N VAL A 1099 11.13 24.72 9.17
CA VAL A 1099 10.40 25.38 10.25
C VAL A 1099 10.91 24.85 11.59
N GLY A 1100 11.38 25.76 12.45
CA GLY A 1100 11.89 25.38 13.77
C GLY A 1100 10.80 24.81 14.67
N PHE A 1101 9.71 25.55 14.85
CA PHE A 1101 8.58 25.11 15.69
C PHE A 1101 7.24 25.57 15.13
N ILE A 1102 6.24 24.71 15.23
CA ILE A 1102 4.83 25.05 15.07
C ILE A 1102 4.14 24.65 16.38
N ARG A 1103 3.44 25.57 17.05
CA ARG A 1103 2.61 25.28 18.22
C ARG A 1103 1.15 25.52 17.86
N ILE A 1104 0.30 24.58 18.23
CA ILE A 1104 -1.14 24.62 17.95
C ILE A 1104 -1.88 24.63 19.28
N GLY A 1105 -2.74 25.63 19.47
CA GLY A 1105 -3.52 25.82 20.68
C GLY A 1105 -4.76 24.92 20.77
N PRO A 1106 -5.47 24.99 21.91
CA PRO A 1106 -6.70 24.23 22.15
C PRO A 1106 -7.94 24.85 21.50
N ILE A 1107 -7.84 26.11 21.08
CA ILE A 1107 -8.95 26.87 20.49
C ILE A 1107 -9.13 26.41 19.04
N ARG A 1108 -10.37 26.21 18.59
CA ARG A 1108 -10.67 25.90 17.20
C ARG A 1108 -10.50 27.14 16.31
N ALA A 1109 -10.06 26.94 15.08
CA ALA A 1109 -10.05 27.95 14.04
C ALA A 1109 -11.48 28.25 13.54
N ASP A 1110 -12.34 28.79 14.40
CA ASP A 1110 -13.71 29.17 14.07
C ASP A 1110 -13.82 30.70 13.95
N GLY A 1111 -14.13 31.19 12.75
CA GLY A 1111 -14.33 32.62 12.49
C GLY A 1111 -13.14 33.31 11.80
N PRO A 1112 -13.21 34.64 11.61
CA PRO A 1112 -12.18 35.39 10.90
C PRO A 1112 -10.90 35.48 11.75
N LEU A 1113 -9.82 34.92 11.21
CA LEU A 1113 -8.50 34.89 11.84
C LEU A 1113 -7.60 35.99 11.28
N ARG A 1114 -6.63 36.43 12.09
CA ARG A 1114 -5.64 37.43 11.69
C ARG A 1114 -4.23 36.88 11.87
N ILE A 1115 -3.41 37.06 10.83
CA ILE A 1115 -1.98 36.76 10.85
C ILE A 1115 -1.23 38.01 11.33
N LEU A 1116 -0.33 37.81 12.28
CA LEU A 1116 0.74 38.74 12.64
C LEU A 1116 2.07 38.03 12.41
N MET A 1117 2.94 38.61 11.61
CA MET A 1117 4.21 38.00 11.24
C MET A 1117 5.31 39.04 11.29
N GLN A 1118 6.44 38.70 11.92
CA GLN A 1118 7.62 39.54 11.96
C GLN A 1118 8.76 38.83 11.24
N ARG A 1119 9.51 39.59 10.44
CA ARG A 1119 10.79 39.10 9.93
C ARG A 1119 11.85 39.16 11.02
N SER A 1120 12.20 38.02 11.59
CA SER A 1120 13.19 37.96 12.67
C SER A 1120 14.64 37.89 12.17
N TRP A 1121 14.87 37.51 10.92
CA TRP A 1121 16.20 37.53 10.31
C TRP A 1121 16.14 37.73 8.79
N ALA A 1122 17.12 38.46 8.25
CA ALA A 1122 17.28 38.62 6.80
C ALA A 1122 18.75 38.85 6.42
N ASN A 1123 19.27 38.07 5.48
CA ASN A 1123 20.56 38.32 4.83
C ASN A 1123 20.53 37.86 3.36
N ALA A 1124 21.63 37.92 2.62
CA ALA A 1124 21.62 37.56 1.20
C ALA A 1124 21.19 36.09 0.87
N ARG A 1125 21.23 35.17 1.85
CA ARG A 1125 20.98 33.74 1.69
C ARG A 1125 19.74 33.21 2.42
N LEU A 1126 19.33 33.86 3.51
CA LEU A 1126 18.28 33.38 4.41
C LEU A 1126 17.28 34.51 4.71
N ARG A 1127 15.99 34.17 4.67
CA ARG A 1127 14.89 34.95 5.27
C ARG A 1127 14.25 34.09 6.36
N ARG A 1128 14.06 34.66 7.54
CA ARG A 1128 13.39 33.99 8.66
C ARG A 1128 12.23 34.85 9.17
N PHE A 1129 11.11 34.18 9.43
CA PHE A 1129 9.93 34.80 9.99
C PHE A 1129 9.48 34.08 11.26
N ASP A 1130 8.93 34.83 12.19
CA ASP A 1130 8.12 34.32 13.29
C ASP A 1130 6.70 34.84 13.10
N ALA A 1131 5.69 34.02 13.40
CA ALA A 1131 4.30 34.36 13.15
C ALA A 1131 3.39 33.87 14.28
N GLN A 1132 2.35 34.63 14.59
CA GLN A 1132 1.23 34.18 15.42
C GLN A 1132 -0.09 34.47 14.70
N VAL A 1133 -1.04 33.53 14.84
CA VAL A 1133 -2.40 33.66 14.32
C VAL A 1133 -3.33 33.83 15.49
N ILE A 1134 -4.14 34.89 15.46
CA ILE A 1134 -5.06 35.27 16.54
C ILE A 1134 -6.51 35.34 16.04
N ASP A 1135 -7.44 35.10 16.94
CA ASP A 1135 -8.87 35.34 16.71
C ASP A 1135 -9.26 36.82 16.94
N GLN A 1136 -10.55 37.12 16.84
CA GLN A 1136 -11.09 38.47 17.10
C GLN A 1136 -10.98 38.91 18.57
N GLU A 1137 -10.90 37.96 19.50
CA GLU A 1137 -10.81 38.19 20.94
C GLU A 1137 -9.35 38.37 21.40
N GLY A 1138 -8.38 38.14 20.50
CA GLY A 1138 -6.95 38.26 20.75
C GLY A 1138 -6.31 36.98 21.28
N HIS A 1139 -7.03 35.87 21.30
CA HIS A 1139 -6.47 34.58 21.69
C HIS A 1139 -5.58 34.01 20.59
N VAL A 1140 -4.47 33.41 20.99
CA VAL A 1140 -3.49 32.83 20.07
C VAL A 1140 -3.90 31.41 19.74
N PHE A 1141 -4.17 31.19 18.46
CA PHE A 1141 -4.51 29.90 17.91
C PHE A 1141 -3.25 29.10 17.56
N LEU A 1142 -2.28 29.73 16.89
CA LEU A 1142 -1.08 29.07 16.38
C LEU A 1142 0.11 30.02 16.40
N THR A 1143 1.29 29.49 16.72
CA THR A 1143 2.57 30.22 16.57
C THR A 1143 3.55 29.41 15.73
N ILE A 1144 4.23 30.06 14.80
CA ILE A 1144 5.34 29.51 14.03
C ILE A 1144 6.61 30.26 14.42
N HIS A 1145 7.64 29.51 14.80
CA HIS A 1145 8.98 30.04 15.03
C HIS A 1145 9.95 29.53 13.98
N HIS A 1146 10.85 30.42 13.56
CA HIS A 1146 11.91 30.12 12.61
C HIS A 1146 11.36 29.50 11.31
N LEU A 1147 10.41 30.18 10.67
CA LEU A 1147 9.98 29.85 9.32
C LEU A 1147 11.07 30.34 8.35
N GLU A 1148 11.81 29.41 7.76
CA GLU A 1148 13.05 29.66 7.03
C GLU A 1148 12.91 29.45 5.53
N PHE A 1149 13.25 30.49 4.76
CA PHE A 1149 13.40 30.44 3.31
C PHE A 1149 14.86 30.65 2.94
N ASP A 1150 15.43 29.69 2.24
CA ASP A 1150 16.79 29.75 1.71
C ASP A 1150 16.80 30.18 0.26
N ARG A 1151 17.87 30.86 -0.14
CA ARG A 1151 18.10 31.23 -1.52
C ARG A 1151 18.71 30.07 -2.29
N CYS A 1152 18.05 29.64 -3.37
CA CYS A 1152 18.53 28.64 -4.30
C CYS A 1152 19.69 29.21 -5.14
N ASP A 1153 20.94 29.00 -4.72
CA ASP A 1153 22.11 29.36 -5.53
C ASP A 1153 22.12 28.50 -6.82
N GLN A 1154 21.86 29.09 -8.00
CA GLN A 1154 21.91 28.39 -9.31
C GLN A 1154 23.31 27.85 -9.72
N ALA A 1155 24.29 27.88 -8.82
CA ALA A 1155 25.66 27.46 -9.12
C ALA A 1155 25.85 25.96 -8.88
N GLY A 1156 25.62 25.13 -9.90
CA GLY A 1156 26.00 23.72 -9.80
C GLY A 1156 25.86 22.80 -11.03
N LEU A 1157 25.09 23.16 -12.06
CA LEU A 1157 24.86 22.27 -13.21
C LEU A 1157 24.93 23.00 -14.57
N SER A 1158 26.13 23.39 -15.00
CA SER A 1158 26.52 23.42 -16.41
C SER A 1158 28.05 23.55 -16.58
N PRO A 1159 28.62 22.96 -17.65
CA PRO A 1159 30.06 22.75 -17.81
C PRO A 1159 30.81 24.03 -18.19
N ALA A 1160 32.11 24.02 -17.87
CA ALA A 1160 33.10 25.07 -18.07
C ALA A 1160 32.94 25.93 -19.34
N VAL A 1161 33.00 27.26 -19.17
CA VAL A 1161 33.52 28.19 -20.17
C VAL A 1161 34.43 29.21 -19.46
N ASN A 1162 35.57 29.46 -20.08
CA ASN A 1162 36.77 30.16 -19.62
C ASN A 1162 36.59 31.48 -18.85
N PRO A 1163 37.53 31.80 -17.92
CA PRO A 1163 37.64 33.11 -17.31
C PRO A 1163 38.43 34.06 -18.23
N SER A 1164 37.73 35.00 -18.86
CA SER A 1164 38.37 36.22 -19.39
C SER A 1164 37.34 37.33 -19.62
N ALA A 1165 37.20 38.23 -18.64
CA ALA A 1165 37.02 39.68 -18.78
C ALA A 1165 36.69 40.28 -17.41
#